data_AF-F3B570-F1
#
_entry.id   AF-F3B570-F1
#
_cell.length_a   1.000
_cell.length_b   1.000
_cell.length_c   1.000
_cell.angle_alpha   90.00
_cell.angle_beta   90.00
_cell.angle_gamma   90.00
#
_symmetry.space_group_name_H-M   'P 1'
#
loop_
_entity.id
_entity.type
_entity.pdbx_description
1 polymer ?
#
loop_
_entity_poly.entity_id
_entity_poly.type
_entity_poly.pdbx_seq_one_letter_code
_entity_poly.pdbx_strand_id
1 'polypeptide(L)'
;MGKKEHNHEHSHKHSHEHSHEHHHDEHGVDHIHSHRNLIGFDEHGIPTITLKSDHEEDGDDKAFIRDYMNAVSEYRKTFPSKDEVLENTPDPAVKEMILRQNQLGFDTTFDRFDKQQPQCSFGMAGICCKICNMGPCKITSKSPKGICGADADLIVARNLLRSAAAGVAQHGMHGREVILSLKWAAEGKLDLPILGQQKIKDVAKAFGIKTERRSIKKIASELADILLDDMSRTVPGEYKIIEALGLEERKNTWKKLDILPISAYHEVFEAYHKTGVGTDGDWKSVMQQFLRCGLAFTYSGVVSTAIATDGLFGVGDRVTSKVNIGALKKGYVNIAVHGHLPTLVSEIVKVGQEEKYIDLAKKAGAKGIRFYGICCSGLSAMYRYAGVIPLSNAVSAELVLGTGALDLWIADVQDVFPAIMEVANCFRTTVITTSESARLPGAERFEYDHHHSNIGETRELAEKIILRGIESFKDRQGIPVYIPPYEVDAEVGFSPEYVHKHYGSMRPLYEALKEGKILGIVNLVGCNNPKVVYEKCIIDVANALLRNNILILTNGCASFPLMKMGYCNISGQDHAGEGLKEFLGDLPPVWHVGECIDNTRSSGILSGVAGEAGKALFEMPFAFTSPEWSNEKGIDAALGFRLMGINSYHCVEAQIHGSKNVIEFLKEGTKELLGSVMVVDTNPDSLGEKIVADIIEKRKALGWAVPDEIVHKEEELVLV
;
A
#
# COMPACT_ATOMS: atom_id res chain seq x y z
N MET A 1 28.67 20.98 -83.85
CA MET A 1 28.82 22.34 -84.42
C MET A 1 28.32 23.33 -83.39
N GLY A 2 29.13 24.33 -83.02
CA GLY A 2 28.82 25.42 -82.09
C GLY A 2 29.09 25.08 -80.62
N LYS A 3 29.56 25.98 -79.76
CA LYS A 3 30.02 27.37 -79.87
C LYS A 3 30.77 27.65 -78.56
N LYS A 4 31.84 28.44 -78.61
CA LYS A 4 32.46 29.07 -77.42
C LYS A 4 31.54 30.20 -76.92
N GLU A 5 31.52 30.43 -75.60
CA GLU A 5 31.57 31.76 -74.95
C GLU A 5 31.36 31.58 -73.43
N HIS A 6 32.41 31.75 -72.62
CA HIS A 6 32.79 32.97 -71.90
C HIS A 6 32.02 33.16 -70.57
N ASN A 7 32.66 32.72 -69.48
CA ASN A 7 32.33 33.06 -68.10
C ASN A 7 32.69 34.52 -67.83
N HIS A 8 31.73 35.28 -67.30
CA HIS A 8 31.99 36.47 -66.49
C HIS A 8 31.18 36.35 -65.19
N GLU A 9 31.91 36.52 -64.09
CA GLU A 9 31.41 36.59 -62.72
C GLU A 9 30.52 37.82 -62.50
N HIS A 10 29.42 37.63 -61.79
CA HIS A 10 28.88 38.65 -60.89
C HIS A 10 28.47 37.98 -59.59
N SER A 11 29.15 38.40 -58.51
CA SER A 11 28.92 37.97 -57.14
C SER A 11 27.63 38.59 -56.58
N HIS A 12 26.69 37.75 -56.16
CA HIS A 12 25.71 38.12 -55.14
C HIS A 12 25.91 37.21 -53.92
N LYS A 13 26.46 37.79 -52.85
CA LYS A 13 26.46 37.17 -51.52
C LYS A 13 25.05 37.26 -50.96
N HIS A 14 24.35 36.14 -50.88
CA HIS A 14 23.25 35.97 -49.94
C HIS A 14 23.83 35.34 -48.67
N SER A 15 23.90 36.14 -47.60
CA SER A 15 24.11 35.64 -46.25
C SER A 15 22.79 35.06 -45.74
N HIS A 16 22.70 33.74 -45.70
CA HIS A 16 21.70 33.07 -44.87
C HIS A 16 22.27 32.96 -43.46
N GLU A 17 21.90 33.89 -42.58
CA GLU A 17 21.99 33.68 -41.14
C GLU A 17 20.92 32.66 -40.75
N HIS A 18 21.35 31.43 -40.47
CA HIS A 18 20.52 30.49 -39.73
C HIS A 18 20.61 30.84 -38.25
N SER A 19 19.66 31.64 -37.77
CA SER A 19 19.39 31.75 -36.33
C SER A 19 18.73 30.44 -35.88
N HIS A 20 19.53 29.48 -35.45
CA HIS A 20 19.04 28.38 -34.63
C HIS A 20 18.81 28.94 -33.22
N GLU A 21 17.60 29.42 -32.95
CA GLU A 21 17.11 29.52 -31.57
C GLU A 21 17.03 28.09 -31.02
N HIS A 22 18.03 27.70 -30.25
CA HIS A 22 17.94 26.55 -29.37
C HIS A 22 16.99 26.93 -28.23
N HIS A 23 15.69 26.67 -28.42
CA HIS A 23 14.80 26.46 -27.27
C HIS A 23 15.28 25.18 -26.59
N HIS A 24 16.12 25.34 -25.56
CA HIS A 24 16.29 24.32 -24.55
C HIS A 24 14.98 24.30 -23.74
N ASP A 25 14.02 23.49 -24.16
CA ASP A 25 13.02 23.00 -23.22
C ASP A 25 13.79 22.13 -22.22
N GLU A 26 14.01 22.62 -21.00
CA GLU A 26 14.59 21.83 -19.91
C GLU A 26 13.72 20.58 -19.75
N HIS A 27 14.25 19.41 -20.10
CA HIS A 27 13.48 18.18 -20.16
C HIS A 27 13.65 17.41 -18.84
N GLY A 28 12.55 17.13 -18.14
CA GLY A 28 12.32 16.03 -17.20
C GLY A 28 13.46 15.58 -16.27
N VAL A 29 14.47 14.89 -16.82
CA VAL A 29 15.66 14.40 -16.10
C VAL A 29 16.50 15.57 -15.55
N ASP A 30 16.53 16.70 -16.27
CA ASP A 30 17.24 17.89 -15.82
C ASP A 30 16.68 18.39 -14.48
N HIS A 31 15.40 18.21 -14.20
CA HIS A 31 14.83 18.58 -12.89
C HIS A 31 15.31 17.69 -11.74
N ILE A 32 15.80 16.48 -12.00
CA ILE A 32 16.34 15.61 -10.96
C ILE A 32 17.79 16.05 -10.67
N HIS A 33 17.92 16.96 -9.70
CA HIS A 33 19.21 17.31 -9.12
C HIS A 33 19.36 16.62 -7.77
N SER A 34 20.55 16.11 -7.50
CA SER A 34 20.94 15.76 -6.15
C SER A 34 21.83 16.89 -5.66
N HIS A 35 21.42 17.57 -4.59
CA HIS A 35 22.29 18.53 -3.93
C HIS A 35 23.45 17.73 -3.31
N ARG A 36 24.68 18.29 -3.28
CA ARG A 36 25.84 17.63 -2.63
C ARG A 36 25.72 17.68 -1.10
N ASN A 37 24.60 17.20 -0.58
CA ASN A 37 24.34 17.03 0.83
C ASN A 37 25.23 15.92 1.39
N LEU A 38 25.80 16.15 2.57
CA LEU A 38 26.57 15.10 3.26
C LEU A 38 25.61 14.07 3.85
N ILE A 39 25.72 12.83 3.36
CA ILE A 39 24.96 11.69 3.87
C ILE A 39 25.71 11.10 5.05
N GLY A 40 25.05 11.08 6.21
CA GLY A 40 25.50 10.36 7.38
C GLY A 40 24.54 9.24 7.73
N PHE A 41 24.76 8.65 8.90
CA PHE A 41 23.91 7.64 9.48
C PHE A 41 23.68 7.97 10.96
N ASP A 42 22.46 7.79 11.45
CA ASP A 42 22.17 7.93 12.87
C ASP A 42 22.75 6.77 13.70
N GLU A 43 22.51 6.78 15.01
CA GLU A 43 22.97 5.73 15.93
C GLU A 43 22.40 4.34 15.64
N HIS A 44 21.29 4.27 14.91
CA HIS A 44 20.64 3.04 14.46
C HIS A 44 21.03 2.66 13.03
N GLY A 45 21.98 3.38 12.41
CA GLY A 45 22.44 3.11 11.05
C GLY A 45 21.44 3.47 9.97
N ILE A 46 20.46 4.32 10.25
CA ILE A 46 19.52 4.86 9.27
C ILE A 46 20.19 6.02 8.53
N PRO A 47 20.15 6.06 7.18
CA PRO A 47 20.73 7.15 6.42
C PRO A 47 20.06 8.49 6.75
N THR A 48 20.84 9.54 7.00
CA THR A 48 20.33 10.88 7.32
C THR A 48 21.08 11.95 6.52
N ILE A 49 20.43 13.10 6.35
CA ILE A 49 21.07 14.29 5.78
C ILE A 49 21.75 15.05 6.92
N THR A 50 23.08 15.18 6.90
CA THR A 50 23.85 15.76 8.02
C THR A 50 24.22 17.22 7.83
N LEU A 51 24.48 17.68 6.60
CA LEU A 51 24.85 19.06 6.26
C LEU A 51 24.41 19.40 4.82
N LYS A 52 23.90 20.61 4.61
CA LYS A 52 23.76 21.22 3.27
C LYS A 52 25.11 21.83 2.90
N SER A 53 25.81 21.29 1.90
CA SER A 53 27.10 21.84 1.47
C SER A 53 26.90 22.89 0.39
N ASP A 54 27.48 24.07 0.58
CA ASP A 54 27.54 25.15 -0.41
C ASP A 54 28.84 25.08 -1.29
N HIS A 55 29.68 24.05 -1.11
CA HIS A 55 30.99 23.93 -1.80
C HIS A 55 31.31 22.53 -2.38
N GLU A 56 32.09 22.52 -3.47
CA GLU A 56 32.44 21.39 -4.36
C GLU A 56 33.48 20.37 -3.79
N GLU A 57 33.48 20.05 -2.49
CA GLU A 57 34.37 18.98 -1.99
C GLU A 57 33.69 17.61 -2.11
N ASP A 58 34.13 16.78 -3.06
CA ASP A 58 33.73 15.38 -3.15
C ASP A 58 34.30 14.61 -1.95
N GLY A 59 33.43 14.16 -1.04
CA GLY A 59 33.83 13.30 0.07
C GLY A 59 34.48 11.99 -0.41
N ASP A 60 35.39 11.43 0.38
CA ASP A 60 36.09 10.17 0.06
C ASP A 60 35.09 9.00 -0.08
N ASP A 61 34.84 8.54 -1.31
CA ASP A 61 33.95 7.41 -1.60
C ASP A 61 34.33 6.13 -0.82
N LYS A 62 35.61 5.94 -0.47
CA LYS A 62 36.02 4.81 0.38
C LYS A 62 35.57 4.99 1.83
N ALA A 63 35.55 6.23 2.33
CA ALA A 63 35.00 6.54 3.65
C ALA A 63 33.49 6.24 3.66
N PHE A 64 32.73 6.74 2.67
CA PHE A 64 31.30 6.44 2.56
C PHE A 64 31.02 4.93 2.49
N ILE A 65 31.83 4.17 1.73
CA ILE A 65 31.66 2.70 1.64
C ILE A 65 31.84 2.01 2.99
N ARG A 66 32.85 2.42 3.77
CA ARG A 66 33.07 1.89 5.12
C ARG A 66 31.91 2.27 6.04
N ASP A 67 31.44 3.50 5.94
CA ASP A 67 30.45 4.07 6.84
C ASP A 67 29.09 3.41 6.65
N TYR A 68 28.63 3.16 5.41
CA TYR A 68 27.36 2.46 5.21
C TYR A 68 27.42 0.98 5.62
N MET A 69 28.57 0.30 5.49
CA MET A 69 28.69 -1.10 5.93
C MET A 69 28.56 -1.22 7.45
N ASN A 70 29.11 -0.24 8.18
CA ASN A 70 28.90 -0.11 9.61
C ASN A 70 27.44 0.22 9.91
N ALA A 71 26.83 1.17 9.18
CA ALA A 71 25.43 1.52 9.35
C ALA A 71 24.48 0.33 9.14
N VAL A 72 24.69 -0.49 8.11
CA VAL A 72 23.93 -1.74 7.91
C VAL A 72 24.16 -2.75 9.04
N SER A 73 25.33 -2.72 9.69
CA SER A 73 25.56 -3.51 10.89
C SER A 73 24.78 -2.98 12.09
N GLU A 74 24.77 -1.66 12.32
CA GLU A 74 23.99 -1.03 13.39
C GLU A 74 22.49 -1.23 13.18
N TYR A 75 21.99 -1.04 11.96
CA TYR A 75 20.58 -1.26 11.64
C TYR A 75 20.13 -2.70 11.89
N ARG A 76 20.99 -3.70 11.63
CA ARG A 76 20.65 -5.10 11.95
C ARG A 76 20.52 -5.37 13.45
N LYS A 77 21.14 -4.55 14.31
CA LYS A 77 21.01 -4.68 15.77
C LYS A 77 19.67 -4.17 16.28
N THR A 78 18.92 -3.40 15.49
CA THR A 78 17.58 -2.95 15.88
C THR A 78 16.50 -4.01 15.65
N PHE A 79 16.82 -5.10 14.95
CA PHE A 79 15.86 -6.14 14.63
C PHE A 79 15.57 -6.98 15.87
N PRO A 80 14.29 -7.16 16.24
CA PRO A 80 13.95 -7.97 17.39
C PRO A 80 14.14 -9.44 17.07
N SER A 81 14.50 -10.20 18.10
CA SER A 81 14.33 -11.63 18.17
C SER A 81 12.85 -11.99 18.33
N LYS A 82 12.49 -13.26 18.06
CA LYS A 82 11.17 -13.78 18.39
C LYS A 82 10.80 -13.61 19.87
N ASP A 83 11.76 -13.76 20.79
CA ASP A 83 11.50 -13.62 22.23
C ASP A 83 11.11 -12.17 22.58
N GLU A 84 11.79 -11.19 21.98
CA GLU A 84 11.42 -9.77 22.13
C GLU A 84 10.05 -9.48 21.52
N VAL A 85 9.71 -10.10 20.38
CA VAL A 85 8.35 -10.00 19.81
C VAL A 85 7.31 -10.58 20.76
N LEU A 86 7.56 -11.76 21.32
CA LEU A 86 6.66 -12.41 22.26
C LEU A 86 6.43 -11.56 23.52
N GLU A 87 7.49 -10.94 24.03
CA GLU A 87 7.42 -10.07 25.21
C GLU A 87 6.65 -8.78 24.91
N ASN A 88 6.87 -8.16 23.76
CA ASN A 88 6.50 -6.76 23.51
C ASN A 88 5.37 -6.53 22.49
N THR A 89 4.91 -7.54 21.75
CA THR A 89 3.75 -7.41 20.85
C THR A 89 2.50 -6.96 21.64
N PRO A 90 1.69 -6.01 21.15
CA PRO A 90 0.57 -5.46 21.93
C PRO A 90 -0.62 -6.44 22.02
N ASP A 91 -0.86 -7.26 20.99
CA ASP A 91 -2.01 -8.17 20.92
C ASP A 91 -1.79 -9.43 21.80
N PRO A 92 -2.59 -9.62 22.87
CA PRO A 92 -2.45 -10.79 23.73
C PRO A 92 -2.82 -12.09 23.02
N ALA A 93 -3.69 -12.06 21.99
CA ALA A 93 -3.98 -13.24 21.19
C ALA A 93 -2.75 -13.71 20.41
N VAL A 94 -1.95 -12.77 19.89
CA VAL A 94 -0.69 -13.07 19.19
C VAL A 94 0.31 -13.70 20.16
N LYS A 95 0.51 -13.13 21.37
CA LYS A 95 1.39 -13.73 22.39
C LYS A 95 1.03 -15.17 22.70
N GLU A 96 -0.25 -15.40 22.98
CA GLU A 96 -0.78 -16.72 23.34
C GLU A 96 -0.62 -17.74 22.21
N MET A 97 -0.84 -17.30 20.96
CA MET A 97 -0.70 -18.17 19.80
C MET A 97 0.76 -18.47 19.44
N ILE A 98 1.70 -17.52 19.63
CA ILE A 98 3.14 -17.80 19.50
C ILE A 98 3.59 -18.85 20.52
N LEU A 99 3.20 -18.70 21.79
CA LEU A 99 3.50 -19.68 22.84
C LEU A 99 2.93 -21.06 22.53
N ARG A 100 1.69 -21.10 22.04
CA ARG A 100 1.05 -22.34 21.63
C ARG A 100 1.79 -23.00 20.47
N GLN A 101 2.21 -22.24 19.46
CA GLN A 101 2.95 -22.82 18.33
C GLN A 101 4.31 -23.39 18.76
N ASN A 102 4.99 -22.78 19.74
CA ASN A 102 6.18 -23.36 20.37
C ASN A 102 5.89 -24.73 20.99
N GLN A 103 4.78 -24.85 21.72
CA GLN A 103 4.39 -26.12 22.35
C GLN A 103 4.04 -27.20 21.33
N LEU A 104 3.51 -26.81 20.17
CA LEU A 104 3.15 -27.72 19.09
C LEU A 104 4.33 -28.04 18.13
N GLY A 105 5.41 -27.27 18.21
CA GLY A 105 6.64 -27.52 17.44
C GLY A 105 6.60 -27.05 15.98
N PHE A 106 5.86 -25.98 15.67
CA PHE A 106 5.82 -25.38 14.32
C PHE A 106 6.49 -24.01 14.29
N ASP A 107 7.24 -23.74 13.23
CA ASP A 107 7.88 -22.45 13.00
C ASP A 107 6.84 -21.39 12.59
N THR A 108 6.94 -20.22 13.22
CA THR A 108 6.22 -19.01 12.84
C THR A 108 7.05 -18.17 11.85
N THR A 109 6.47 -17.09 11.31
CA THR A 109 7.25 -16.07 10.59
C THR A 109 8.43 -15.54 11.39
N PHE A 110 8.30 -15.42 12.72
CA PHE A 110 9.35 -14.92 13.61
C PHE A 110 10.50 -15.92 13.77
N ASP A 111 10.21 -17.22 13.87
CA ASP A 111 11.25 -18.27 13.88
C ASP A 111 12.05 -18.27 12.59
N ARG A 112 11.37 -18.13 11.45
CA ARG A 112 12.01 -18.06 10.14
C ARG A 112 12.81 -16.77 9.99
N PHE A 113 12.37 -15.67 10.59
CA PHE A 113 13.13 -14.42 10.59
C PHE A 113 14.43 -14.55 11.41
N ASP A 114 14.38 -15.11 12.61
CA ASP A 114 15.56 -15.34 13.46
C ASP A 114 16.58 -16.24 12.75
N LYS A 115 16.11 -17.31 12.10
CA LYS A 115 16.97 -18.22 11.30
C LYS A 115 17.63 -17.54 10.09
N GLN A 116 17.09 -16.41 9.62
CA GLN A 116 17.68 -15.61 8.53
C GLN A 116 18.69 -14.57 9.04
N GLN A 117 18.90 -14.44 10.35
CA GLN A 117 19.87 -13.50 10.92
C GLN A 117 21.28 -14.10 11.04
N PRO A 118 22.34 -13.30 10.79
CA PRO A 118 22.27 -11.95 10.23
C PRO A 118 21.97 -11.97 8.73
N GLN A 119 21.05 -11.10 8.29
CA GLN A 119 20.76 -10.92 6.86
C GLN A 119 21.98 -10.40 6.07
N CYS A 120 21.99 -10.68 4.75
CA CYS A 120 23.07 -10.28 3.83
C CYS A 120 23.25 -8.76 3.75
N SER A 121 24.44 -8.26 4.12
CA SER A 121 24.76 -6.83 4.11
C SER A 121 24.63 -6.17 2.74
N PHE A 122 25.04 -6.84 1.66
CA PHE A 122 24.95 -6.28 0.30
C PHE A 122 23.50 -6.16 -0.20
N GLY A 123 22.64 -7.10 0.20
CA GLY A 123 21.21 -7.03 -0.08
C GLY A 123 20.54 -5.91 0.70
N MET A 124 20.87 -5.80 1.99
CA MET A 124 20.39 -4.71 2.84
C MET A 124 20.82 -3.33 2.36
N ALA A 125 22.05 -3.19 1.85
CA ALA A 125 22.55 -1.93 1.30
C ALA A 125 22.04 -1.61 -0.13
N GLY A 126 21.34 -2.54 -0.80
CA GLY A 126 20.83 -2.32 -2.16
C GLY A 126 21.86 -2.45 -3.29
N ILE A 127 23.09 -2.84 -2.99
CA ILE A 127 24.26 -2.83 -3.92
C ILE A 127 24.60 -4.20 -4.49
N CYS A 128 23.73 -5.18 -4.31
CA CYS A 128 23.80 -6.47 -4.97
C CYS A 128 23.03 -6.41 -6.30
N CYS A 129 23.69 -6.74 -7.42
CA CYS A 129 23.07 -6.78 -8.74
C CYS A 129 23.07 -8.21 -9.30
N LYS A 130 21.87 -8.73 -9.57
CA LYS A 130 21.60 -10.07 -10.12
C LYS A 130 20.85 -10.04 -11.46
N ILE A 131 20.96 -8.94 -12.21
CA ILE A 131 20.20 -8.70 -13.44
C ILE A 131 20.71 -9.56 -14.62
N CYS A 132 21.93 -10.12 -14.54
CA CYS A 132 22.50 -10.96 -15.59
C CYS A 132 23.47 -12.02 -15.08
N ASN A 133 23.84 -12.95 -15.98
CA ASN A 133 24.72 -14.08 -15.69
C ASN A 133 26.23 -13.78 -15.85
N MET A 134 26.63 -12.54 -16.15
CA MET A 134 28.03 -12.13 -15.91
C MET A 134 28.29 -12.01 -14.41
N GLY A 135 27.27 -11.56 -13.65
CA GLY A 135 27.28 -11.48 -12.20
C GLY A 135 27.02 -12.85 -11.53
N PRO A 136 26.59 -12.84 -10.24
CA PRO A 136 26.15 -11.68 -9.46
C PRO A 136 27.28 -10.70 -9.13
N CYS A 137 26.99 -9.41 -9.20
CA CYS A 137 27.91 -8.34 -8.82
C CYS A 137 27.58 -7.81 -7.42
N LYS A 138 28.61 -7.44 -6.66
CA LYS A 138 28.48 -6.70 -5.39
C LYS A 138 29.45 -5.52 -5.40
N ILE A 139 28.99 -4.34 -4.99
CA ILE A 139 29.85 -3.15 -4.96
C ILE A 139 30.64 -3.11 -3.65
N THR A 140 31.94 -2.84 -3.76
CA THR A 140 32.86 -2.69 -2.62
C THR A 140 33.92 -1.64 -2.95
N SER A 141 34.71 -1.20 -1.97
CA SER A 141 35.83 -0.30 -2.23
C SER A 141 36.89 -0.88 -3.18
N LYS A 142 37.04 -2.21 -3.23
CA LYS A 142 37.92 -2.92 -4.18
C LYS A 142 37.30 -3.07 -5.57
N SER A 143 35.98 -3.15 -5.63
CA SER A 143 35.21 -3.34 -6.86
C SER A 143 34.05 -2.33 -6.88
N PRO A 144 34.34 -1.05 -7.16
CA PRO A 144 33.36 0.04 -7.06
C PRO A 144 32.30 0.00 -8.16
N LYS A 145 32.45 -0.89 -9.14
CA LYS A 145 31.54 -1.09 -10.25
C LYS A 145 31.28 -2.58 -10.47
N GLY A 146 30.09 -2.90 -10.99
CA GLY A 146 29.80 -4.21 -11.55
C GLY A 146 30.61 -4.46 -12.83
N ILE A 147 30.55 -5.69 -13.34
CA ILE A 147 31.31 -6.11 -14.53
C ILE A 147 31.01 -5.25 -15.76
N CYS A 148 29.77 -4.80 -15.91
CA CYS A 148 29.35 -3.91 -17.01
C CYS A 148 29.65 -2.42 -16.78
N GLY A 149 30.26 -2.06 -15.63
CA GLY A 149 30.57 -0.68 -15.29
C GLY A 149 29.51 0.06 -14.47
N ALA A 150 28.36 -0.56 -14.16
CA ALA A 150 27.34 0.04 -13.29
C ALA A 150 27.87 0.25 -11.86
N ASP A 151 27.72 1.46 -11.33
CA ASP A 151 28.11 1.82 -9.96
C ASP A 151 26.98 1.54 -8.94
N ALA A 152 27.20 1.95 -7.69
CA ALA A 152 26.23 1.73 -6.61
C ALA A 152 24.91 2.50 -6.83
N ASP A 153 24.98 3.74 -7.30
CA ASP A 153 23.79 4.57 -7.51
C ASP A 153 22.86 3.96 -8.57
N LEU A 154 23.44 3.58 -9.72
CA LEU A 154 22.66 2.95 -10.77
C LEU A 154 22.10 1.59 -10.33
N ILE A 155 22.86 0.79 -9.56
CA ILE A 155 22.39 -0.50 -9.07
C ILE A 155 21.23 -0.32 -8.08
N VAL A 156 21.35 0.59 -7.11
CA VAL A 156 20.31 0.87 -6.12
C VAL A 156 19.07 1.42 -6.80
N ALA A 157 19.21 2.39 -7.71
CA ALA A 157 18.10 2.94 -8.47
C ALA A 157 17.38 1.87 -9.29
N ARG A 158 18.12 0.98 -9.98
CA ARG A 158 17.53 -0.14 -10.74
C ARG A 158 16.78 -1.13 -9.85
N ASN A 159 17.34 -1.46 -8.69
CA ASN A 159 16.71 -2.37 -7.74
C ASN A 159 15.39 -1.78 -7.19
N LEU A 160 15.39 -0.48 -6.88
CA LEU A 160 14.20 0.23 -6.42
C LEU A 160 13.14 0.33 -7.53
N LEU A 161 13.52 0.71 -8.76
CA LEU A 161 12.61 0.77 -9.90
C LEU A 161 11.99 -0.60 -10.22
N ARG A 162 12.77 -1.69 -10.19
CA ARG A 162 12.20 -3.04 -10.39
C ARG A 162 11.20 -3.42 -9.31
N SER A 163 11.43 -2.99 -8.08
CA SER A 163 10.51 -3.23 -6.95
C SER A 163 9.21 -2.43 -7.14
N ALA A 164 9.29 -1.16 -7.52
CA ALA A 164 8.11 -0.36 -7.90
C ALA A 164 7.36 -0.98 -9.09
N ALA A 165 8.05 -1.40 -10.14
CA ALA A 165 7.41 -2.07 -11.27
C ALA A 165 6.69 -3.37 -10.86
N ALA A 166 7.22 -4.11 -9.87
CA ALA A 166 6.54 -5.27 -9.31
C ALA A 166 5.28 -4.88 -8.52
N GLY A 167 5.31 -3.78 -7.75
CA GLY A 167 4.13 -3.22 -7.08
C GLY A 167 3.03 -2.79 -8.08
N VAL A 168 3.40 -2.07 -9.14
CA VAL A 168 2.51 -1.74 -10.27
C VAL A 168 1.93 -2.99 -10.90
N ALA A 169 2.72 -4.03 -11.15
CA ALA A 169 2.23 -5.27 -11.76
C ALA A 169 1.24 -6.01 -10.84
N GLN A 170 1.53 -6.10 -9.54
CA GLN A 170 0.65 -6.75 -8.56
C GLN A 170 -0.71 -6.04 -8.46
N HIS A 171 -0.71 -4.73 -8.22
CA HIS A 171 -1.96 -3.95 -8.14
C HIS A 171 -2.66 -3.80 -9.49
N GLY A 172 -1.90 -3.72 -10.59
CA GLY A 172 -2.44 -3.66 -11.95
C GLY A 172 -3.17 -4.94 -12.33
N MET A 173 -2.62 -6.11 -11.99
CA MET A 173 -3.31 -7.40 -12.19
C MET A 173 -4.60 -7.47 -11.38
N HIS A 174 -4.55 -7.12 -10.09
CA HIS A 174 -5.75 -7.05 -9.25
C HIS A 174 -6.80 -6.08 -9.83
N GLY A 175 -6.38 -4.87 -10.23
CA GLY A 175 -7.23 -3.87 -10.84
C GLY A 175 -7.90 -4.36 -12.12
N ARG A 176 -7.14 -5.00 -13.02
CA ARG A 176 -7.67 -5.60 -14.25
C ARG A 176 -8.80 -6.57 -13.95
N GLU A 177 -8.61 -7.49 -13.01
CA GLU A 177 -9.59 -8.52 -12.67
C GLU A 177 -10.90 -7.92 -12.13
N VAL A 178 -10.81 -6.89 -11.28
CA VAL A 178 -11.99 -6.22 -10.73
C VAL A 178 -12.70 -5.37 -11.79
N ILE A 179 -11.97 -4.65 -12.64
CA ILE A 179 -12.58 -3.85 -13.72
C ILE A 179 -13.24 -4.75 -14.76
N LEU A 180 -12.62 -5.89 -15.11
CA LEU A 180 -13.24 -6.90 -15.97
C LEU A 180 -14.52 -7.47 -15.33
N SER A 181 -14.50 -7.74 -14.02
CA SER A 181 -15.69 -8.17 -13.29
C SER A 181 -16.82 -7.14 -13.40
N LEU A 182 -16.53 -5.84 -13.28
CA LEU A 182 -17.51 -4.77 -13.47
C LEU A 182 -18.07 -4.77 -14.90
N LYS A 183 -17.20 -4.90 -15.90
CA LYS A 183 -17.59 -4.97 -17.31
C LYS A 183 -18.48 -6.19 -17.58
N TRP A 184 -18.11 -7.36 -17.11
CA TRP A 184 -18.87 -8.59 -17.31
C TRP A 184 -20.21 -8.59 -16.59
N ALA A 185 -20.30 -7.99 -15.39
CA ALA A 185 -21.56 -7.76 -14.71
C ALA A 185 -22.48 -6.81 -15.51
N ALA A 186 -21.90 -5.75 -16.08
CA ALA A 186 -22.61 -4.82 -16.95
C ALA A 186 -23.11 -5.47 -18.26
N GLU A 187 -22.31 -6.35 -18.87
CA GLU A 187 -22.63 -7.08 -20.09
C GLU A 187 -23.57 -8.29 -19.86
N GLY A 188 -23.74 -8.73 -18.60
CA GLY A 188 -24.54 -9.91 -18.25
C GLY A 188 -23.82 -11.25 -18.43
N LYS A 189 -22.48 -11.25 -18.55
CA LYS A 189 -21.64 -12.46 -18.57
C LYS A 189 -21.35 -13.01 -17.17
N LEU A 190 -21.42 -12.13 -16.17
CA LEU A 190 -21.24 -12.44 -14.75
C LEU A 190 -22.51 -12.03 -14.02
N ASP A 191 -23.17 -12.97 -13.33
CA ASP A 191 -24.40 -12.71 -12.58
C ASP A 191 -24.09 -12.07 -11.21
N LEU A 192 -23.56 -10.85 -11.25
CA LEU A 192 -23.33 -10.01 -10.08
C LEU A 192 -24.09 -8.68 -10.21
N PRO A 193 -24.75 -8.21 -9.13
CA PRO A 193 -25.41 -6.92 -9.14
C PRO A 193 -24.40 -5.77 -9.13
N ILE A 194 -24.77 -4.65 -9.75
CA ILE A 194 -24.01 -3.39 -9.67
C ILE A 194 -24.60 -2.57 -8.51
N LEU A 195 -23.98 -2.67 -7.33
CA LEU A 195 -24.49 -2.05 -6.10
C LEU A 195 -24.15 -0.55 -6.00
N GLY A 196 -22.96 -0.14 -6.45
CA GLY A 196 -22.47 1.25 -6.38
C GLY A 196 -22.93 2.17 -7.49
N GLN A 197 -24.23 2.17 -7.81
CA GLN A 197 -24.74 2.89 -8.99
C GLN A 197 -24.47 4.40 -8.96
N GLN A 198 -24.54 5.02 -7.78
CA GLN A 198 -24.30 6.46 -7.64
C GLN A 198 -22.82 6.79 -7.87
N LYS A 199 -21.91 5.99 -7.29
CA LYS A 199 -20.47 6.10 -7.52
C LYS A 199 -20.12 6.03 -9.01
N ILE A 200 -20.68 5.03 -9.71
CA ILE A 200 -20.49 4.88 -11.16
C ILE A 200 -20.96 6.12 -11.91
N LYS A 201 -22.14 6.67 -11.58
CA LYS A 201 -22.66 7.87 -12.25
C LYS A 201 -21.79 9.10 -12.01
N ASP A 202 -21.33 9.31 -10.78
CA ASP A 202 -20.56 10.51 -10.44
C ASP A 202 -19.17 10.47 -11.07
N VAL A 203 -18.52 9.30 -11.04
CA VAL A 203 -17.25 9.09 -11.75
C VAL A 203 -17.45 9.20 -13.26
N ALA A 204 -18.50 8.59 -13.83
CA ALA A 204 -18.79 8.67 -15.26
C ALA A 204 -18.97 10.12 -15.74
N LYS A 205 -19.58 11.00 -14.93
CA LYS A 205 -19.67 12.44 -15.24
C LYS A 205 -18.31 13.11 -15.32
N ALA A 206 -17.37 12.76 -14.43
CA ALA A 206 -16.00 13.29 -14.47
C ALA A 206 -15.27 12.90 -15.77
N PHE A 207 -15.60 11.74 -16.34
CA PHE A 207 -15.12 11.30 -17.66
C PHE A 207 -15.94 11.84 -18.86
N GLY A 208 -16.91 12.73 -18.63
CA GLY A 208 -17.78 13.25 -19.69
C GLY A 208 -18.78 12.24 -20.27
N ILE A 209 -18.96 11.07 -19.63
CA ILE A 209 -19.94 10.08 -20.05
C ILE A 209 -21.33 10.60 -19.68
N LYS A 210 -22.24 10.67 -20.66
CA LYS A 210 -23.65 11.02 -20.43
C LYS A 210 -24.28 9.97 -19.50
N THR A 211 -24.92 10.40 -18.42
CA THR A 211 -25.55 9.50 -17.43
C THR A 211 -27.08 9.60 -17.39
N GLU A 212 -27.66 10.71 -17.84
CA GLU A 212 -29.10 10.92 -17.86
C GLU A 212 -29.82 10.01 -18.87
N ARG A 213 -30.96 9.43 -18.47
CA ARG A 213 -31.81 8.56 -19.30
C ARG A 213 -31.07 7.37 -19.93
N ARG A 214 -29.98 6.90 -19.31
CA ARG A 214 -29.22 5.73 -19.73
C ARG A 214 -29.28 4.63 -18.66
N SER A 215 -29.18 3.38 -19.09
CA SER A 215 -29.13 2.26 -18.16
C SER A 215 -27.78 2.24 -17.44
N ILE A 216 -27.80 1.89 -16.15
CA ILE A 216 -26.58 1.81 -15.35
C ILE A 216 -25.57 0.81 -15.94
N LYS A 217 -26.05 -0.30 -16.51
CA LYS A 217 -25.21 -1.30 -17.20
C LYS A 217 -24.42 -0.69 -18.36
N LYS A 218 -25.04 0.14 -19.21
CA LYS A 218 -24.33 0.80 -20.32
C LYS A 218 -23.27 1.79 -19.82
N ILE A 219 -23.59 2.56 -18.78
CA ILE A 219 -22.65 3.51 -18.17
C ILE A 219 -21.46 2.77 -17.55
N ALA A 220 -21.73 1.70 -16.80
CA ALA A 220 -20.70 0.88 -16.15
C ALA A 220 -19.77 0.20 -17.16
N SER A 221 -20.31 -0.33 -18.26
CA SER A 221 -19.51 -0.93 -19.33
C SER A 221 -18.59 0.10 -20.00
N GLU A 222 -19.11 1.27 -20.36
CA GLU A 222 -18.30 2.34 -20.97
C GLU A 222 -17.24 2.89 -20.01
N LEU A 223 -17.58 3.02 -18.72
CA LEU A 223 -16.61 3.40 -17.70
C LEU A 223 -15.51 2.34 -17.58
N ALA A 224 -15.86 1.05 -17.51
CA ALA A 224 -14.88 -0.03 -17.46
C ALA A 224 -13.96 -0.06 -18.68
N ASP A 225 -14.48 0.24 -19.88
CA ASP A 225 -13.65 0.38 -21.09
C ASP A 225 -12.61 1.48 -20.97
N ILE A 226 -12.96 2.64 -20.41
CA ILE A 226 -12.00 3.73 -20.16
C ILE A 226 -10.92 3.30 -19.16
N LEU A 227 -11.30 2.64 -18.07
CA LEU A 227 -10.36 2.21 -17.04
C LEU A 227 -9.39 1.13 -17.56
N LEU A 228 -9.87 0.18 -18.37
CA LEU A 228 -9.04 -0.85 -19.01
C LEU A 228 -8.11 -0.27 -20.08
N ASP A 229 -8.59 0.74 -20.81
CA ASP A 229 -7.81 1.47 -21.81
C ASP A 229 -6.62 2.19 -21.14
N ASP A 230 -6.83 2.99 -20.09
CA ASP A 230 -5.72 3.61 -19.33
C ASP A 230 -4.73 2.59 -18.74
N MET A 231 -5.22 1.41 -18.34
CA MET A 231 -4.38 0.37 -17.77
C MET A 231 -3.43 -0.28 -18.78
N SER A 232 -3.83 -0.39 -20.05
CA SER A 232 -3.17 -1.26 -21.04
C SER A 232 -2.87 -0.63 -22.40
N ARG A 233 -3.10 0.68 -22.56
CA ARG A 233 -2.85 1.42 -23.80
C ARG A 233 -1.41 1.24 -24.29
N THR A 234 -1.24 0.99 -25.60
CA THR A 234 0.07 0.90 -26.25
C THR A 234 0.52 2.20 -26.91
N VAL A 235 -0.42 2.93 -27.54
CA VAL A 235 -0.11 4.21 -28.21
C VAL A 235 -0.19 5.32 -27.16
N PRO A 236 0.85 6.15 -26.96
CA PRO A 236 0.81 7.27 -26.03
C PRO A 236 -0.41 8.17 -26.25
N GLY A 237 -1.02 8.62 -25.16
CA GLY A 237 -2.19 9.48 -25.18
C GLY A 237 -2.48 10.04 -23.80
N GLU A 238 -3.55 10.83 -23.70
CA GLU A 238 -3.99 11.37 -22.41
C GLU A 238 -4.37 10.23 -21.45
N TYR A 239 -3.82 10.28 -20.23
CA TYR A 239 -4.14 9.35 -19.17
C TYR A 239 -5.44 9.80 -18.50
N LYS A 240 -6.57 9.27 -18.98
CA LYS A 240 -7.91 9.86 -18.76
C LYS A 240 -8.28 9.96 -17.29
N ILE A 241 -7.90 8.98 -16.46
CA ILE A 241 -8.23 9.01 -15.05
C ILE A 241 -7.42 10.05 -14.26
N ILE A 242 -6.17 10.30 -14.65
CA ILE A 242 -5.38 11.39 -14.10
C ILE A 242 -6.01 12.71 -14.53
N GLU A 243 -6.41 12.85 -15.80
CA GLU A 243 -7.03 14.08 -16.28
C GLU A 243 -8.34 14.37 -15.55
N ALA A 244 -9.19 13.35 -15.35
CA ALA A 244 -10.51 13.49 -14.73
C ALA A 244 -10.46 13.67 -13.20
N LEU A 245 -9.54 13.01 -12.50
CA LEU A 245 -9.53 12.93 -11.02
C LEU A 245 -8.26 13.50 -10.37
N GLY A 246 -7.22 13.82 -11.14
CA GLY A 246 -6.02 14.47 -10.65
C GLY A 246 -6.26 15.94 -10.35
N LEU A 247 -5.68 16.41 -9.24
CA LEU A 247 -5.72 17.84 -8.88
C LEU A 247 -4.92 18.65 -9.91
N GLU A 248 -5.47 19.78 -10.37
CA GLU A 248 -4.84 20.60 -11.42
C GLU A 248 -3.40 21.00 -11.09
N GLU A 249 -3.14 21.42 -9.85
CA GLU A 249 -1.80 21.77 -9.39
C GLU A 249 -0.84 20.57 -9.50
N ARG A 250 -1.29 19.37 -9.12
CA ARG A 250 -0.49 18.14 -9.25
C ARG A 250 -0.27 17.73 -10.71
N LYS A 251 -1.30 17.82 -11.56
CA LYS A 251 -1.17 17.58 -13.01
C LYS A 251 -0.09 18.46 -13.63
N ASN A 252 -0.02 19.74 -13.24
CA ASN A 252 1.00 20.66 -13.72
C ASN A 252 2.41 20.27 -13.23
N THR A 253 2.55 19.88 -11.97
CA THR A 253 3.81 19.37 -11.42
C THR A 253 4.28 18.12 -12.17
N TRP A 254 3.40 17.15 -12.41
CA TRP A 254 3.75 15.91 -13.11
C TRP A 254 4.07 16.12 -14.60
N LYS A 255 3.41 17.09 -15.26
CA LYS A 255 3.74 17.51 -16.63
C LYS A 255 5.14 18.11 -16.71
N LYS A 256 5.50 19.01 -15.79
CA LYS A 256 6.84 19.62 -15.75
C LYS A 256 7.95 18.60 -15.53
N LEU A 257 7.71 17.63 -14.64
CA LEU A 257 8.66 16.54 -14.37
C LEU A 257 8.72 15.48 -15.49
N ASP A 258 7.83 15.55 -16.48
CA ASP A 258 7.65 14.54 -17.53
C ASP A 258 7.44 13.12 -16.95
N ILE A 259 6.53 13.01 -15.98
CA ILE A 259 6.22 11.74 -15.29
C ILE A 259 4.79 11.25 -15.47
N LEU A 260 4.00 11.88 -16.34
CA LEU A 260 2.68 11.33 -16.67
C LEU A 260 2.86 9.96 -17.38
N PRO A 261 2.26 8.88 -16.85
CA PRO A 261 2.41 7.55 -17.42
C PRO A 261 1.63 7.41 -18.74
N ILE A 262 2.02 6.44 -19.57
CA ILE A 262 1.28 6.01 -20.77
C ILE A 262 0.20 4.99 -20.38
N SER A 263 0.61 3.92 -19.68
CA SER A 263 -0.27 2.89 -19.14
C SER A 263 0.47 2.06 -18.10
N ALA A 264 -0.24 1.39 -17.18
CA ALA A 264 0.41 0.53 -16.19
C ALA A 264 1.25 -0.58 -16.85
N TYR A 265 0.76 -1.16 -17.94
CA TYR A 265 1.48 -2.21 -18.66
C TYR A 265 2.75 -1.66 -19.33
N HIS A 266 2.67 -0.46 -19.93
CA HIS A 266 3.84 0.19 -20.51
C HIS A 266 4.90 0.50 -19.45
N GLU A 267 4.51 1.14 -18.34
CA GLU A 267 5.49 1.54 -17.32
C GLU A 267 6.23 0.34 -16.70
N VAL A 268 5.56 -0.80 -16.58
CA VAL A 268 6.21 -2.05 -16.14
C VAL A 268 7.20 -2.55 -17.18
N PHE A 269 6.83 -2.60 -18.46
CA PHE A 269 7.74 -3.04 -19.52
C PHE A 269 8.94 -2.11 -19.65
N GLU A 270 8.72 -0.81 -19.60
CA GLU A 270 9.77 0.21 -19.69
C GLU A 270 10.70 0.14 -18.49
N ALA A 271 10.17 -0.05 -17.27
CA ALA A 271 10.99 -0.25 -16.08
C ALA A 271 11.93 -1.47 -16.22
N TYR A 272 11.42 -2.62 -16.68
CA TYR A 272 12.26 -3.80 -16.90
C TYR A 272 13.24 -3.63 -18.07
N HIS A 273 12.87 -2.88 -19.11
CA HIS A 273 13.76 -2.52 -20.22
C HIS A 273 14.90 -1.61 -19.78
N LYS A 274 14.60 -0.46 -19.16
CA LYS A 274 15.58 0.54 -18.68
C LYS A 274 16.55 -0.05 -17.66
N THR A 275 16.06 -0.89 -16.76
CA THR A 275 16.91 -1.59 -15.78
C THR A 275 17.64 -2.81 -16.35
N GLY A 276 17.45 -3.12 -17.64
CA GLY A 276 18.15 -4.19 -18.34
C GLY A 276 19.66 -3.98 -18.45
N VAL A 277 20.38 -5.04 -18.81
CA VAL A 277 21.84 -5.02 -18.94
C VAL A 277 22.25 -4.12 -20.11
N GLY A 278 23.00 -3.06 -19.82
CA GLY A 278 23.52 -2.16 -20.86
C GLY A 278 22.45 -1.28 -21.52
N THR A 279 21.29 -1.08 -20.87
CA THR A 279 20.24 -0.17 -21.35
C THR A 279 20.45 1.25 -20.83
N ASP A 280 19.84 1.59 -19.68
CA ASP A 280 19.95 2.94 -19.10
C ASP A 280 21.13 3.00 -18.13
N GLY A 281 22.08 3.91 -18.39
CA GLY A 281 23.27 4.13 -17.58
C GLY A 281 23.13 5.23 -16.54
N ASP A 282 22.01 5.96 -16.53
CA ASP A 282 21.80 7.13 -15.67
C ASP A 282 20.80 6.81 -14.55
N TRP A 283 21.26 6.94 -13.30
CA TRP A 283 20.41 6.68 -12.14
C TRP A 283 19.25 7.69 -12.04
N LYS A 284 19.41 8.93 -12.55
CA LYS A 284 18.35 9.94 -12.54
C LYS A 284 17.22 9.58 -13.48
N SER A 285 17.54 9.20 -14.72
CA SER A 285 16.55 8.67 -15.68
C SER A 285 15.82 7.43 -15.13
N VAL A 286 16.53 6.55 -14.42
CA VAL A 286 15.92 5.42 -13.70
C VAL A 286 14.96 5.89 -12.60
N MET A 287 15.34 6.90 -11.81
CA MET A 287 14.47 7.46 -10.76
C MET A 287 13.27 8.25 -11.32
N GLN A 288 13.39 8.86 -12.50
CA GLN A 288 12.25 9.45 -13.20
C GLN A 288 11.22 8.37 -13.57
N GLN A 289 11.68 7.23 -14.10
CA GLN A 289 10.80 6.09 -14.37
C GLN A 289 10.18 5.52 -13.08
N PHE A 290 10.90 5.57 -11.95
CA PHE A 290 10.35 5.17 -10.65
C PHE A 290 9.15 6.05 -10.24
N LEU A 291 9.22 7.36 -10.48
CA LEU A 291 8.08 8.26 -10.26
C LEU A 291 6.90 7.95 -11.19
N ARG A 292 7.15 7.63 -12.48
CA ARG A 292 6.11 7.18 -13.43
C ARG A 292 5.41 5.91 -12.96
N CYS A 293 6.17 4.91 -12.46
CA CYS A 293 5.61 3.72 -11.84
C CYS A 293 4.70 4.06 -10.65
N GLY A 294 5.10 4.98 -9.78
CA GLY A 294 4.25 5.43 -8.67
C GLY A 294 2.90 6.02 -9.11
N LEU A 295 2.88 6.81 -10.18
CA LEU A 295 1.63 7.35 -10.75
C LEU A 295 0.77 6.25 -11.38
N ALA A 296 1.39 5.33 -12.13
CA ALA A 296 0.69 4.18 -12.70
C ALA A 296 0.08 3.28 -11.62
N PHE A 297 0.81 3.00 -10.53
CA PHE A 297 0.29 2.29 -9.37
C PHE A 297 -0.91 3.02 -8.77
N THR A 298 -0.76 4.31 -8.50
CA THR A 298 -1.79 5.11 -7.82
C THR A 298 -3.07 5.17 -8.65
N TYR A 299 -2.99 5.49 -9.94
CA TYR A 299 -4.17 5.77 -10.73
C TYR A 299 -4.77 4.53 -11.43
N SER A 300 -3.94 3.62 -11.96
CA SER A 300 -4.44 2.36 -12.53
C SER A 300 -4.61 1.24 -11.51
N GLY A 301 -3.65 1.08 -10.60
CA GLY A 301 -3.63 -0.03 -9.65
C GLY A 301 -4.51 0.18 -8.41
N VAL A 302 -4.74 1.45 -8.03
CA VAL A 302 -5.48 1.79 -6.80
C VAL A 302 -6.77 2.53 -7.11
N VAL A 303 -6.75 3.68 -7.82
CA VAL A 303 -7.95 4.48 -8.08
C VAL A 303 -8.95 3.78 -8.99
N SER A 304 -8.54 3.30 -10.17
CA SER A 304 -9.41 2.54 -11.07
C SER A 304 -10.02 1.31 -10.38
N THR A 305 -9.21 0.61 -9.59
CA THR A 305 -9.63 -0.57 -8.85
C THR A 305 -10.66 -0.24 -7.77
N ALA A 306 -10.46 0.84 -7.00
CA ALA A 306 -11.42 1.28 -5.99
C ALA A 306 -12.77 1.68 -6.62
N ILE A 307 -12.75 2.37 -7.77
CA ILE A 307 -13.96 2.72 -8.52
C ILE A 307 -14.73 1.46 -8.94
N ALA A 308 -14.03 0.47 -9.50
CA ALA A 308 -14.66 -0.77 -9.93
C ALA A 308 -15.20 -1.59 -8.74
N THR A 309 -14.44 -1.65 -7.65
CA THR A 309 -14.83 -2.31 -6.40
C THR A 309 -16.07 -1.68 -5.81
N ASP A 310 -16.09 -0.37 -5.60
CA ASP A 310 -17.26 0.35 -5.09
C ASP A 310 -18.46 0.21 -6.04
N GLY A 311 -18.23 0.20 -7.35
CA GLY A 311 -19.25 0.00 -8.37
C GLY A 311 -19.95 -1.36 -8.26
N LEU A 312 -19.17 -2.43 -8.09
CA LEU A 312 -19.68 -3.79 -7.94
C LEU A 312 -20.31 -4.01 -6.55
N PHE A 313 -19.55 -3.73 -5.49
CA PHE A 313 -19.87 -4.18 -4.13
C PHE A 313 -20.48 -3.10 -3.24
N GLY A 314 -20.57 -1.87 -3.74
CA GLY A 314 -21.13 -0.73 -3.03
C GLY A 314 -20.10 0.01 -2.17
N VAL A 315 -20.29 1.32 -2.03
CA VAL A 315 -19.41 2.22 -1.26
C VAL A 315 -19.49 1.93 0.24
N GLY A 316 -20.67 1.56 0.72
CA GLY A 316 -20.98 1.29 2.12
C GLY A 316 -21.10 2.52 3.05
N ASP A 317 -21.36 2.23 4.32
CA ASP A 317 -21.67 3.12 5.45
C ASP A 317 -20.99 2.55 6.72
N ARG A 318 -20.95 3.33 7.81
CA ARG A 318 -20.34 2.94 9.09
C ARG A 318 -21.09 1.76 9.71
N VAL A 319 -20.36 0.77 10.19
CA VAL A 319 -20.89 -0.36 10.98
C VAL A 319 -19.91 -0.82 12.05
N THR A 320 -20.45 -1.49 13.07
CA THR A 320 -19.67 -2.19 14.09
C THR A 320 -19.40 -3.63 13.66
N SER A 321 -18.16 -4.08 13.77
CA SER A 321 -17.75 -5.47 13.54
C SER A 321 -16.94 -6.04 14.70
N LYS A 322 -17.09 -7.34 14.96
CA LYS A 322 -16.21 -8.08 15.87
C LYS A 322 -14.88 -8.34 15.18
N VAL A 323 -13.77 -8.22 15.92
CA VAL A 323 -12.42 -8.44 15.39
C VAL A 323 -11.58 -9.29 16.35
N ASN A 324 -10.40 -9.70 15.87
CA ASN A 324 -9.40 -10.54 16.57
C ASN A 324 -9.77 -12.04 16.60
N ILE A 325 -8.78 -12.89 16.91
CA ILE A 325 -8.83 -14.36 16.81
C ILE A 325 -9.97 -14.96 17.65
N GLY A 326 -10.32 -14.35 18.79
CA GLY A 326 -11.42 -14.80 19.66
C GLY A 326 -12.81 -14.76 19.03
N ALA A 327 -12.97 -14.03 17.92
CA ALA A 327 -14.21 -14.01 17.15
C ALA A 327 -14.50 -15.32 16.41
N LEU A 328 -13.51 -16.23 16.27
CA LEU A 328 -13.72 -17.61 15.79
C LEU A 328 -14.72 -18.36 16.68
N LYS A 329 -15.59 -19.20 16.09
CA LYS A 329 -16.61 -19.92 16.86
C LYS A 329 -16.49 -21.44 16.70
N LYS A 330 -16.47 -22.15 17.84
CA LYS A 330 -16.47 -23.62 17.86
C LYS A 330 -17.79 -24.20 17.36
N GLY A 331 -17.70 -25.30 16.61
CA GLY A 331 -18.86 -26.05 16.11
C GLY A 331 -19.59 -25.40 14.93
N TYR A 332 -19.00 -24.39 14.30
CA TYR A 332 -19.43 -23.88 12.99
C TYR A 332 -18.48 -24.42 11.91
N VAL A 333 -18.94 -24.44 10.65
CA VAL A 333 -18.02 -24.53 9.51
C VAL A 333 -17.32 -23.19 9.38
N ASN A 334 -16.05 -23.12 9.77
CA ASN A 334 -15.26 -21.89 9.79
C ASN A 334 -14.42 -21.78 8.51
N ILE A 335 -14.72 -20.74 7.71
CA ILE A 335 -14.10 -20.51 6.41
C ILE A 335 -13.31 -19.21 6.46
N ALA A 336 -12.00 -19.27 6.25
CA ALA A 336 -11.15 -18.09 6.07
C ALA A 336 -11.03 -17.73 4.58
N VAL A 337 -11.05 -16.43 4.28
CA VAL A 337 -10.83 -15.87 2.94
C VAL A 337 -9.60 -14.95 3.01
N HIS A 338 -8.61 -15.22 2.16
CA HIS A 338 -7.30 -14.59 2.19
C HIS A 338 -6.80 -14.27 0.77
N GLY A 339 -6.34 -13.05 0.58
CA GLY A 339 -5.86 -12.53 -0.70
C GLY A 339 -6.42 -11.14 -0.96
N HIS A 340 -6.71 -10.82 -2.22
CA HIS A 340 -7.08 -9.52 -2.76
C HIS A 340 -8.28 -9.50 -3.74
N LEU A 341 -8.80 -10.63 -4.22
CA LEU A 341 -9.85 -10.66 -5.26
C LEU A 341 -11.27 -10.87 -4.71
N PRO A 342 -12.13 -9.83 -4.73
CA PRO A 342 -13.47 -9.93 -4.14
C PRO A 342 -14.48 -10.73 -4.95
N THR A 343 -14.29 -10.89 -6.27
CA THR A 343 -15.36 -11.38 -7.18
C THR A 343 -15.89 -12.76 -6.76
N LEU A 344 -15.04 -13.80 -6.75
CA LEU A 344 -15.48 -15.13 -6.36
C LEU A 344 -15.77 -15.21 -4.86
N VAL A 345 -14.97 -14.52 -4.04
CA VAL A 345 -15.15 -14.49 -2.58
C VAL A 345 -16.54 -13.98 -2.19
N SER A 346 -17.02 -12.93 -2.86
CA SER A 346 -18.36 -12.37 -2.61
C SER A 346 -19.48 -13.37 -2.88
N GLU A 347 -19.38 -14.17 -3.96
CA GLU A 347 -20.37 -15.20 -4.26
C GLU A 347 -20.24 -16.39 -3.31
N ILE A 348 -19.03 -16.77 -2.89
CA ILE A 348 -18.81 -17.80 -1.85
C ILE A 348 -19.53 -17.41 -0.55
N VAL A 349 -19.35 -16.18 -0.08
CA VAL A 349 -19.99 -15.70 1.14
C VAL A 349 -21.51 -15.70 0.99
N LYS A 350 -22.03 -15.17 -0.12
CA LYS A 350 -23.46 -15.14 -0.43
C LYS A 350 -24.07 -16.54 -0.45
N VAL A 351 -23.46 -17.48 -1.18
CA VAL A 351 -23.92 -18.87 -1.27
C VAL A 351 -23.91 -19.54 0.11
N GLY A 352 -22.85 -19.37 0.90
CA GLY A 352 -22.78 -19.96 2.25
C GLY A 352 -23.80 -19.39 3.25
N GLN A 353 -24.42 -18.25 2.94
CA GLN A 353 -25.50 -17.65 3.74
C GLN A 353 -26.90 -18.12 3.32
N GLU A 354 -27.04 -18.84 2.21
CA GLU A 354 -28.35 -19.37 1.80
C GLU A 354 -28.80 -20.51 2.72
N GLU A 355 -30.11 -20.54 3.01
CA GLU A 355 -30.73 -21.52 3.92
C GLU A 355 -30.38 -22.97 3.54
N LYS A 356 -30.34 -23.27 2.23
CA LYS A 356 -29.92 -24.57 1.69
C LYS A 356 -28.58 -25.04 2.26
N TYR A 357 -27.55 -24.20 2.24
CA TYR A 357 -26.19 -24.57 2.65
C TYR A 357 -26.02 -24.53 4.16
N ILE A 358 -26.70 -23.60 4.84
CA ILE A 358 -26.79 -23.58 6.31
C ILE A 358 -27.39 -24.90 6.82
N ASP A 359 -28.46 -25.39 6.20
CA ASP A 359 -29.10 -26.64 6.58
C ASP A 359 -28.24 -27.88 6.28
N LEU A 360 -27.48 -27.86 5.18
CA LEU A 360 -26.50 -28.91 4.90
C LEU A 360 -25.39 -28.93 5.95
N ALA A 361 -24.88 -27.77 6.36
CA ALA A 361 -23.92 -27.66 7.46
C ALA A 361 -24.50 -28.19 8.78
N LYS A 362 -25.77 -27.87 9.10
CA LYS A 362 -26.46 -28.41 10.27
C LYS A 362 -26.63 -29.92 10.24
N LYS A 363 -27.02 -30.48 9.09
CA LYS A 363 -27.07 -31.94 8.87
C LYS A 363 -25.70 -32.61 8.98
N ALA A 364 -24.63 -31.86 8.73
CA ALA A 364 -23.26 -32.30 8.92
C ALA A 364 -22.78 -32.22 10.39
N GLY A 365 -23.58 -31.67 11.30
CA GLY A 365 -23.27 -31.53 12.72
C GLY A 365 -22.73 -30.16 13.13
N ALA A 366 -22.62 -29.20 12.20
CA ALA A 366 -22.25 -27.82 12.52
C ALA A 366 -23.47 -27.01 12.99
N LYS A 367 -23.23 -25.86 13.63
CA LYS A 367 -24.28 -24.89 14.02
C LYS A 367 -24.70 -23.99 12.86
N GLY A 368 -23.86 -23.91 11.82
CA GLY A 368 -24.00 -23.06 10.65
C GLY A 368 -22.64 -22.83 9.99
N ILE A 369 -22.54 -21.80 9.15
CA ILE A 369 -21.31 -21.41 8.43
C ILE A 369 -20.87 -20.02 8.90
N ARG A 370 -19.57 -19.80 9.05
CA ARG A 370 -18.97 -18.51 9.42
C ARG A 370 -17.79 -18.18 8.51
N PHE A 371 -17.67 -16.89 8.18
CA PHE A 371 -16.64 -16.36 7.30
C PHE A 371 -15.71 -15.40 8.03
N TYR A 372 -14.43 -15.50 7.72
CA TYR A 372 -13.37 -14.78 8.39
C TYR A 372 -12.39 -14.18 7.38
N GLY A 373 -12.06 -12.91 7.56
CA GLY A 373 -11.18 -12.16 6.68
C GLY A 373 -9.73 -12.16 7.15
N ILE A 374 -8.81 -12.41 6.23
CA ILE A 374 -7.36 -12.34 6.42
C ILE A 374 -6.77 -11.42 5.35
N CYS A 375 -5.97 -10.43 5.77
CA CYS A 375 -5.39 -9.42 4.87
C CYS A 375 -6.45 -8.56 4.13
N CYS A 376 -6.50 -8.57 2.80
CA CYS A 376 -7.16 -7.52 2.00
C CYS A 376 -8.00 -8.02 0.81
N SER A 377 -8.92 -8.99 0.99
CA SER A 377 -9.66 -9.65 -0.12
C SER A 377 -10.90 -8.91 -0.63
N GLY A 378 -10.90 -7.58 -0.61
CA GLY A 378 -12.11 -6.75 -0.75
C GLY A 378 -13.08 -6.94 0.42
N LEU A 379 -12.54 -7.38 1.55
CA LEU A 379 -13.25 -7.68 2.77
C LEU A 379 -13.78 -6.41 3.41
N SER A 380 -13.26 -5.20 3.15
CA SER A 380 -13.87 -3.97 3.65
C SER A 380 -15.33 -3.81 3.22
N ALA A 381 -15.72 -4.26 2.02
CA ALA A 381 -17.13 -4.33 1.61
C ALA A 381 -17.88 -5.47 2.34
N MET A 382 -17.23 -6.62 2.54
CA MET A 382 -17.85 -7.82 3.11
C MET A 382 -17.95 -7.80 4.65
N TYR A 383 -17.06 -7.09 5.35
CA TYR A 383 -17.15 -6.75 6.77
C TYR A 383 -18.43 -5.97 7.03
N ARG A 384 -18.81 -5.11 6.07
CA ARG A 384 -19.95 -4.22 6.22
C ARG A 384 -21.29 -4.89 6.00
N TYR A 385 -21.38 -5.78 5.01
CA TYR A 385 -22.68 -6.27 4.53
C TYR A 385 -22.82 -7.78 4.46
N ALA A 386 -21.71 -8.52 4.58
CA ALA A 386 -21.68 -9.95 4.34
C ALA A 386 -21.26 -10.74 5.58
N GLY A 387 -21.23 -10.12 6.77
CA GLY A 387 -20.97 -10.82 8.04
C GLY A 387 -19.62 -11.51 8.12
N VAL A 388 -18.63 -11.04 7.34
CA VAL A 388 -17.25 -11.51 7.40
C VAL A 388 -16.55 -10.80 8.55
N ILE A 389 -15.81 -11.55 9.37
CA ILE A 389 -15.15 -11.02 10.57
C ILE A 389 -13.65 -10.88 10.31
N PRO A 390 -13.03 -9.69 10.42
CA PRO A 390 -11.59 -9.52 10.28
C PRO A 390 -10.84 -10.17 11.45
N LEU A 391 -9.93 -11.11 11.14
CA LEU A 391 -9.14 -11.78 12.18
C LEU A 391 -7.70 -11.30 12.24
N SER A 392 -7.05 -11.14 11.08
CA SER A 392 -5.59 -11.05 11.03
C SER A 392 -5.07 -10.44 9.73
N ASN A 393 -3.88 -9.85 9.80
CA ASN A 393 -3.07 -9.55 8.61
C ASN A 393 -2.32 -10.81 8.12
N ALA A 394 -1.55 -10.65 7.04
CA ALA A 394 -0.82 -11.74 6.40
C ALA A 394 0.28 -12.37 7.28
N VAL A 395 1.01 -11.58 8.07
CA VAL A 395 2.16 -12.06 8.87
C VAL A 395 1.73 -12.99 10.00
N SER A 396 0.54 -12.77 10.57
CA SER A 396 -0.06 -13.60 11.62
C SER A 396 -1.09 -14.62 11.10
N ALA A 397 -1.25 -14.79 9.78
CA ALA A 397 -2.19 -15.76 9.19
C ALA A 397 -1.96 -17.19 9.70
N GLU A 398 -0.70 -17.59 9.87
CA GLU A 398 -0.30 -18.89 10.45
C GLU A 398 -0.78 -19.06 11.89
N LEU A 399 -0.84 -17.98 12.68
CA LEU A 399 -1.35 -18.00 14.05
C LEU A 399 -2.85 -18.33 14.05
N VAL A 400 -3.61 -17.75 13.12
CA VAL A 400 -5.05 -18.03 12.98
C VAL A 400 -5.29 -19.49 12.58
N LEU A 401 -4.53 -20.01 11.61
CA LEU A 401 -4.58 -21.44 11.25
C LEU A 401 -4.22 -22.33 12.44
N GLY A 402 -3.22 -21.91 13.24
CA GLY A 402 -2.75 -22.60 14.44
C GLY A 402 -3.79 -22.78 15.56
N THR A 403 -4.94 -22.11 15.47
CA THR A 403 -6.08 -22.34 16.36
C THR A 403 -6.67 -23.73 16.19
N GLY A 404 -6.48 -24.34 15.00
CA GLY A 404 -7.16 -25.56 14.60
C GLY A 404 -8.66 -25.38 14.37
N ALA A 405 -9.18 -24.15 14.36
CA ALA A 405 -10.63 -23.90 14.25
C ALA A 405 -11.13 -23.86 12.79
N LEU A 406 -10.24 -23.63 11.81
CA LEU A 406 -10.61 -23.37 10.42
C LEU A 406 -10.74 -24.66 9.61
N ASP A 407 -11.92 -24.87 9.03
CA ASP A 407 -12.21 -26.04 8.19
C ASP A 407 -11.73 -25.84 6.76
N LEU A 408 -11.82 -24.60 6.28
CA LEU A 408 -11.46 -24.24 4.93
C LEU A 408 -10.71 -22.90 4.89
N TRP A 409 -9.63 -22.86 4.12
CA TRP A 409 -8.87 -21.66 3.80
C TRP A 409 -8.94 -21.38 2.31
N ILE A 410 -9.57 -20.28 1.93
CA ILE A 410 -9.67 -19.84 0.54
C ILE A 410 -8.56 -18.83 0.30
N ALA A 411 -7.61 -19.18 -0.55
CA ALA A 411 -6.49 -18.35 -0.96
C ALA A 411 -6.71 -17.86 -2.40
N ASP A 412 -6.65 -16.55 -2.60
CA ASP A 412 -6.60 -15.97 -3.95
C ASP A 412 -5.16 -15.53 -4.29
N VAL A 413 -4.86 -14.24 -4.42
CA VAL A 413 -3.59 -13.67 -4.85
C VAL A 413 -3.03 -12.70 -3.79
N GLN A 414 -1.70 -12.57 -3.79
CA GLN A 414 -0.90 -11.61 -3.00
C GLN A 414 -1.02 -11.77 -1.46
N ASP A 415 0.10 -11.59 -0.77
CA ASP A 415 0.23 -11.70 0.69
C ASP A 415 -0.23 -13.04 1.32
N VAL A 416 -0.46 -14.06 0.50
CA VAL A 416 -0.67 -15.44 0.95
C VAL A 416 0.67 -16.17 1.06
N PHE A 417 1.24 -16.22 2.26
CA PHE A 417 2.54 -16.84 2.47
C PHE A 417 2.49 -18.37 2.31
N PRO A 418 3.41 -19.00 1.58
CA PRO A 418 3.38 -20.45 1.33
C PRO A 418 3.37 -21.32 2.60
N ALA A 419 3.94 -20.81 3.71
CA ALA A 419 4.01 -21.49 4.99
C ALA A 419 2.62 -21.87 5.56
N ILE A 420 1.54 -21.23 5.11
CA ILE A 420 0.19 -21.63 5.52
C ILE A 420 -0.13 -23.09 5.18
N MET A 421 0.48 -23.66 4.12
CA MET A 421 0.26 -25.05 3.72
C MET A 421 0.81 -26.03 4.76
N GLU A 422 1.96 -25.72 5.34
CA GLU A 422 2.57 -26.55 6.38
C GLU A 422 1.65 -26.57 7.62
N VAL A 423 1.21 -25.39 8.07
CA VAL A 423 0.30 -25.26 9.22
C VAL A 423 -1.05 -25.92 8.94
N ALA A 424 -1.63 -25.72 7.75
CA ALA A 424 -2.91 -26.31 7.37
C ALA A 424 -2.88 -27.84 7.42
N ASN A 425 -1.79 -28.47 6.96
CA ASN A 425 -1.60 -29.92 7.02
C ASN A 425 -1.61 -30.45 8.46
N CYS A 426 -1.06 -29.70 9.42
CA CYS A 426 -1.03 -30.09 10.84
C CYS A 426 -2.43 -30.15 11.46
N PHE A 427 -3.33 -29.27 11.03
CA PHE A 427 -4.71 -29.19 11.53
C PHE A 427 -5.76 -29.77 10.58
N ARG A 428 -5.31 -30.44 9.51
CA ARG A 428 -6.14 -30.98 8.43
C ARG A 428 -7.09 -29.94 7.83
N THR A 429 -6.72 -28.66 7.85
CA THR A 429 -7.48 -27.58 7.22
C THR A 429 -7.32 -27.71 5.71
N THR A 430 -8.43 -27.74 4.98
CA THR A 430 -8.37 -27.76 3.52
C THR A 430 -8.00 -26.37 3.01
N VAL A 431 -7.08 -26.29 2.04
CA VAL A 431 -6.73 -25.04 1.37
C VAL A 431 -7.19 -25.10 -0.08
N ILE A 432 -7.90 -24.07 -0.53
CA ILE A 432 -8.37 -23.91 -1.92
C ILE A 432 -7.73 -22.68 -2.53
N THR A 433 -7.13 -22.82 -3.72
CA THR A 433 -6.76 -21.66 -4.55
C THR A 433 -7.85 -21.33 -5.56
N THR A 434 -8.13 -20.04 -5.74
CA THR A 434 -9.21 -19.53 -6.59
C THR A 434 -8.76 -18.77 -7.84
N SER A 435 -7.45 -18.60 -8.02
CA SER A 435 -6.87 -17.94 -9.18
C SER A 435 -5.71 -18.75 -9.74
N GLU A 436 -5.68 -18.96 -11.06
CA GLU A 436 -4.55 -19.59 -11.73
C GLU A 436 -3.23 -18.82 -11.51
N SER A 437 -3.32 -17.52 -11.25
CA SER A 437 -2.17 -16.63 -10.99
C SER A 437 -1.50 -16.86 -9.63
N ALA A 438 -2.07 -17.69 -8.75
CA ALA A 438 -1.52 -17.97 -7.43
C ALA A 438 -1.82 -19.42 -7.01
N ARG A 439 -0.80 -20.28 -7.14
CA ARG A 439 -0.89 -21.70 -6.74
C ARG A 439 -0.07 -21.95 -5.49
N LEU A 440 -0.64 -22.74 -4.59
CA LEU A 440 0.03 -23.28 -3.41
C LEU A 440 0.18 -24.79 -3.57
N PRO A 441 1.40 -25.34 -3.54
CA PRO A 441 1.59 -26.79 -3.63
C PRO A 441 0.79 -27.54 -2.57
N GLY A 442 -0.05 -28.48 -3.00
CA GLY A 442 -0.94 -29.26 -2.12
C GLY A 442 -2.34 -28.68 -1.92
N ALA A 443 -2.61 -27.45 -2.33
CA ALA A 443 -3.96 -26.89 -2.29
C ALA A 443 -4.86 -27.47 -3.39
N GLU A 444 -6.15 -27.58 -3.09
CA GLU A 444 -7.19 -27.90 -4.08
C GLU A 444 -7.45 -26.69 -4.98
N ARG A 445 -7.87 -26.94 -6.22
CA ARG A 445 -8.04 -25.88 -7.23
C ARG A 445 -9.50 -25.74 -7.61
N PHE A 446 -10.08 -24.60 -7.24
CA PHE A 446 -11.44 -24.18 -7.63
C PHE A 446 -11.35 -22.75 -8.14
N GLU A 447 -10.76 -22.61 -9.33
CA GLU A 447 -10.28 -21.33 -9.84
C GLU A 447 -10.96 -20.87 -11.13
N TYR A 448 -10.94 -19.56 -11.36
CA TYR A 448 -11.10 -19.03 -12.71
C TYR A 448 -9.92 -19.47 -13.57
N ASP A 449 -10.21 -19.96 -14.78
CA ASP A 449 -9.17 -20.35 -15.72
C ASP A 449 -8.48 -19.12 -16.35
N HIS A 450 -7.30 -19.33 -16.97
CA HIS A 450 -6.51 -18.29 -17.63
C HIS A 450 -7.30 -17.37 -18.59
N HIS A 451 -8.32 -17.90 -19.27
CA HIS A 451 -9.12 -17.19 -20.25
C HIS A 451 -10.44 -16.65 -19.69
N HIS A 452 -10.70 -16.88 -18.40
CA HIS A 452 -11.97 -16.62 -17.74
C HIS A 452 -13.16 -17.26 -18.47
N SER A 453 -12.94 -18.42 -19.13
CA SER A 453 -13.99 -19.09 -19.90
C SER A 453 -15.14 -19.58 -19.01
N ASN A 454 -14.84 -19.84 -17.74
CA ASN A 454 -15.77 -20.23 -16.70
C ASN A 454 -16.30 -19.07 -15.83
N ILE A 455 -16.15 -17.79 -16.23
CA ILE A 455 -16.66 -16.66 -15.43
C ILE A 455 -18.18 -16.73 -15.20
N GLY A 456 -18.93 -17.24 -16.18
CA GLY A 456 -20.37 -17.47 -16.05
C GLY A 456 -20.72 -18.58 -15.06
N GLU A 457 -19.75 -19.41 -14.67
CA GLU A 457 -19.89 -20.50 -13.70
C GLU A 457 -19.48 -20.10 -12.28
N THR A 458 -19.40 -18.79 -12.00
CA THR A 458 -18.97 -18.25 -10.69
C THR A 458 -19.78 -18.83 -9.54
N ARG A 459 -21.10 -18.99 -9.74
CA ARG A 459 -21.97 -19.56 -8.71
C ARG A 459 -21.68 -21.03 -8.49
N GLU A 460 -21.55 -21.83 -9.55
CA GLU A 460 -21.22 -23.26 -9.43
C GLU A 460 -19.88 -23.49 -8.73
N LEU A 461 -18.88 -22.64 -8.98
CA LEU A 461 -17.61 -22.66 -8.24
C LEU A 461 -17.83 -22.36 -6.75
N ALA A 462 -18.58 -21.32 -6.41
CA ALA A 462 -18.89 -20.97 -5.03
C ALA A 462 -19.65 -22.11 -4.31
N GLU A 463 -20.62 -22.75 -4.96
CA GLU A 463 -21.34 -23.89 -4.41
C GLU A 463 -20.42 -25.09 -4.12
N LYS A 464 -19.50 -25.41 -5.04
CA LYS A 464 -18.49 -26.47 -4.84
C LYS A 464 -17.60 -26.18 -3.63
N ILE A 465 -17.14 -24.94 -3.49
CA ILE A 465 -16.28 -24.51 -2.39
C ILE A 465 -17.02 -24.62 -1.04
N ILE A 466 -18.27 -24.18 -0.97
CA ILE A 466 -19.08 -24.29 0.25
C ILE A 466 -19.33 -25.74 0.64
N LEU A 467 -19.68 -26.60 -0.33
CA LEU A 467 -19.85 -28.03 -0.08
C LEU A 467 -18.56 -28.68 0.41
N ARG A 468 -17.41 -28.30 -0.17
CA ARG A 468 -16.09 -28.78 0.26
C ARG A 468 -15.75 -28.31 1.68
N GLY A 469 -16.14 -27.10 2.08
CA GLY A 469 -16.00 -26.61 3.45
C GLY A 469 -16.82 -27.43 4.46
N ILE A 470 -18.06 -27.77 4.11
CA ILE A 470 -18.94 -28.62 4.93
C ILE A 470 -18.38 -30.04 5.07
N GLU A 471 -17.81 -30.59 4.00
CA GLU A 471 -17.10 -31.87 4.03
C GLU A 471 -15.87 -31.81 4.93
N SER A 472 -15.04 -30.78 4.78
CA SER A 472 -13.84 -30.57 5.60
C SER A 472 -14.17 -30.51 7.10
N PHE A 473 -15.29 -29.89 7.48
CA PHE A 473 -15.77 -29.90 8.87
C PHE A 473 -16.02 -31.32 9.42
N LYS A 474 -16.52 -32.24 8.59
CA LYS A 474 -16.70 -33.65 8.99
C LYS A 474 -15.38 -34.40 9.07
N ASP A 475 -14.47 -34.15 8.13
CA ASP A 475 -13.17 -34.85 8.06
C ASP A 475 -12.24 -34.44 9.20
N ARG A 476 -12.44 -33.24 9.74
CA ARG A 476 -11.65 -32.66 10.84
C ARG A 476 -12.21 -32.95 12.23
N GLN A 477 -13.21 -33.82 12.36
CA GLN A 477 -13.71 -34.23 13.67
C GLN A 477 -12.57 -34.83 14.51
N GLY A 478 -12.43 -34.34 15.75
CA GLY A 478 -11.38 -34.76 16.68
C GLY A 478 -10.07 -33.96 16.61
N ILE A 479 -9.93 -32.98 15.70
CA ILE A 479 -8.81 -32.04 15.73
C ILE A 479 -8.95 -31.11 16.95
N PRO A 480 -7.91 -30.98 17.81
CA PRO A 480 -7.97 -30.09 18.96
C PRO A 480 -8.12 -28.62 18.55
N VAL A 481 -9.16 -27.95 19.06
CA VAL A 481 -9.43 -26.54 18.80
C VAL A 481 -9.12 -25.68 20.01
N TYR A 482 -8.25 -24.68 19.80
CA TYR A 482 -7.88 -23.67 20.76
C TYR A 482 -8.08 -22.28 20.17
N ILE A 483 -8.97 -21.51 20.76
CA ILE A 483 -9.26 -20.14 20.32
C ILE A 483 -8.95 -19.24 21.52
N PRO A 484 -7.97 -18.32 21.42
CA PRO A 484 -7.70 -17.37 22.48
C PRO A 484 -8.94 -16.48 22.73
N PRO A 485 -9.22 -16.06 23.97
CA PRO A 485 -10.51 -15.44 24.32
C PRO A 485 -10.65 -13.97 23.92
N TYR A 486 -9.69 -13.41 23.18
CA TYR A 486 -9.63 -11.98 22.89
C TYR A 486 -10.45 -11.62 21.65
N GLU A 487 -11.54 -10.88 21.86
CA GLU A 487 -12.36 -10.25 20.82
C GLU A 487 -12.72 -8.82 21.24
N VAL A 488 -12.80 -7.91 20.28
CA VAL A 488 -13.19 -6.50 20.51
C VAL A 488 -14.12 -6.03 19.39
N ASP A 489 -14.90 -4.98 19.65
CA ASP A 489 -15.71 -4.29 18.63
C ASP A 489 -14.90 -3.16 17.98
N ALA A 490 -14.97 -3.05 16.66
CA ALA A 490 -14.40 -1.96 15.89
C ALA A 490 -15.45 -1.36 14.94
N GLU A 491 -15.45 -0.02 14.84
CA GLU A 491 -16.20 0.73 13.85
C GLU A 491 -15.41 0.76 12.54
N VAL A 492 -16.04 0.33 11.46
CA VAL A 492 -15.44 0.27 10.11
C VAL A 492 -16.35 0.96 9.09
N GLY A 493 -15.76 1.43 7.99
CA GLY A 493 -16.52 1.94 6.83
C GLY A 493 -16.53 3.46 6.69
N PHE A 494 -15.50 4.14 7.15
CA PHE A 494 -15.36 5.60 7.03
C PHE A 494 -14.97 6.02 5.60
N SER A 495 -15.94 6.06 4.69
CA SER A 495 -15.76 6.57 3.33
C SER A 495 -15.89 8.09 3.24
N PRO A 496 -15.36 8.76 2.20
CA PRO A 496 -15.63 10.18 1.94
C PRO A 496 -17.14 10.46 1.89
N GLU A 497 -17.91 9.56 1.31
CA GLU A 497 -19.37 9.64 1.21
C GLU A 497 -20.04 9.56 2.60
N TYR A 498 -19.55 8.69 3.49
CA TYR A 498 -20.02 8.61 4.87
C TYR A 498 -19.69 9.89 5.64
N VAL A 499 -18.44 10.34 5.61
CA VAL A 499 -17.99 11.55 6.33
C VAL A 499 -18.79 12.77 5.87
N HIS A 500 -18.97 12.92 4.55
CA HIS A 500 -19.80 13.98 4.00
C HIS A 500 -21.26 13.89 4.45
N LYS A 501 -21.84 12.68 4.45
CA LYS A 501 -23.22 12.45 4.92
C LYS A 501 -23.38 12.76 6.41
N HIS A 502 -22.44 12.34 7.25
CA HIS A 502 -22.47 12.51 8.70
C HIS A 502 -22.43 14.00 9.10
N TYR A 503 -21.56 14.78 8.44
CA TYR A 503 -21.38 16.21 8.73
C TYR A 503 -22.18 17.16 7.81
N GLY A 504 -22.85 16.62 6.78
CA GLY A 504 -23.54 17.39 5.73
C GLY A 504 -22.61 18.08 4.72
N SER A 505 -21.30 18.13 4.98
CA SER A 505 -20.24 18.64 4.10
C SER A 505 -18.87 18.22 4.65
N MET A 506 -17.76 18.56 3.98
CA MET A 506 -16.42 18.41 4.55
C MET A 506 -16.04 19.60 5.46
N ARG A 507 -16.87 20.65 5.49
CA ARG A 507 -16.58 21.90 6.19
C ARG A 507 -16.37 21.73 7.71
N PRO A 508 -17.17 20.94 8.46
CA PRO A 508 -16.92 20.76 9.89
C PRO A 508 -15.55 20.15 10.21
N LEU A 509 -15.08 19.22 9.37
CA LEU A 509 -13.75 18.64 9.50
C LEU A 509 -12.65 19.66 9.21
N TYR A 510 -12.84 20.51 8.19
CA TYR A 510 -11.94 21.63 7.89
C TYR A 510 -11.89 22.67 9.02
N GLU A 511 -13.02 23.12 9.56
CA GLU A 511 -13.04 24.14 10.62
C GLU A 511 -12.36 23.59 11.90
N ALA A 512 -12.64 22.34 12.29
CA ALA A 512 -11.97 21.70 13.42
C ALA A 512 -10.46 21.57 13.22
N LEU A 513 -10.03 21.31 11.98
CA LEU A 513 -8.61 21.29 11.62
C LEU A 513 -7.99 22.69 11.73
N LYS A 514 -8.65 23.72 11.21
CA LYS A 514 -8.17 25.11 11.25
C LYS A 514 -8.08 25.64 12.68
N GLU A 515 -9.08 25.37 13.51
CA GLU A 515 -9.15 25.77 14.93
C GLU A 515 -8.10 25.06 15.79
N GLY A 516 -7.62 23.89 15.37
CA GLY A 516 -6.64 23.09 16.12
C GLY A 516 -7.25 22.07 17.07
N LYS A 517 -8.58 21.88 17.04
CA LYS A 517 -9.23 20.72 17.68
C LYS A 517 -8.71 19.43 17.08
N ILE A 518 -8.54 19.42 15.77
CA ILE A 518 -7.73 18.43 15.06
C ILE A 518 -6.45 19.14 14.65
N LEU A 519 -5.30 18.67 15.14
CA LEU A 519 -4.02 19.28 14.80
C LEU A 519 -3.62 18.96 13.35
N GLY A 520 -3.94 17.74 12.89
CA GLY A 520 -3.63 17.25 11.55
C GLY A 520 -4.37 15.95 11.26
N ILE A 521 -4.33 15.51 10.01
CA ILE A 521 -4.92 14.23 9.59
C ILE A 521 -3.82 13.34 9.03
N VAL A 522 -3.67 12.14 9.59
CA VAL A 522 -2.61 11.20 9.20
C VAL A 522 -3.22 9.91 8.66
N ASN A 523 -2.78 9.51 7.47
CA ASN A 523 -3.10 8.19 6.94
C ASN A 523 -2.05 7.17 7.44
N LEU A 524 -2.40 6.38 8.47
CA LEU A 524 -1.57 5.34 9.07
C LEU A 524 -1.96 3.98 8.46
N VAL A 525 -1.11 3.47 7.56
CA VAL A 525 -1.40 2.31 6.72
C VAL A 525 -0.20 1.37 6.65
N GLY A 526 -0.27 0.38 5.76
CA GLY A 526 0.87 -0.46 5.41
C GLY A 526 0.69 -1.93 5.74
N CYS A 527 1.83 -2.62 5.72
CA CYS A 527 1.95 -4.03 6.05
C CYS A 527 2.47 -4.21 7.49
N ASN A 528 2.92 -5.42 7.81
CA ASN A 528 3.74 -5.71 8.99
C ASN A 528 5.11 -6.22 8.55
N ASN A 529 6.13 -5.99 9.38
CA ASN A 529 7.51 -6.33 9.07
C ASN A 529 8.22 -6.91 10.30
N PRO A 530 8.80 -8.13 10.22
CA PRO A 530 9.50 -8.74 11.36
C PRO A 530 10.81 -8.03 11.73
N LYS A 531 11.27 -7.02 10.97
CA LYS A 531 12.41 -6.17 11.36
C LYS A 531 12.13 -5.23 12.53
N VAL A 532 10.88 -5.12 12.96
CA VAL A 532 10.46 -4.38 14.15
C VAL A 532 9.54 -5.23 14.99
N VAL A 533 9.31 -4.85 16.24
CA VAL A 533 8.41 -5.59 17.13
C VAL A 533 7.02 -5.58 16.51
N TYR A 534 6.54 -6.77 16.17
CA TYR A 534 5.32 -6.97 15.41
C TYR A 534 4.13 -6.22 16.03
N GLU A 535 3.42 -5.44 15.21
CA GLU A 535 2.27 -4.60 15.56
C GLU A 535 2.56 -3.44 16.54
N LYS A 536 3.71 -3.42 17.23
CA LYS A 536 4.03 -2.43 18.26
C LYS A 536 4.34 -1.06 17.68
N CYS A 537 5.09 -1.00 16.58
CA CYS A 537 5.44 0.28 15.95
C CYS A 537 4.19 1.02 15.48
N ILE A 538 3.21 0.31 14.93
CA ILE A 538 1.92 0.89 14.54
C ILE A 538 1.20 1.52 15.75
N ILE A 539 1.13 0.78 16.86
CA ILE A 539 0.45 1.25 18.08
C ILE A 539 1.17 2.46 18.69
N ASP A 540 2.49 2.44 18.74
CA ASP A 540 3.27 3.54 19.32
C ASP A 540 3.17 4.82 18.50
N VAL A 541 3.28 4.73 17.17
CA VAL A 541 3.03 5.88 16.29
C VAL A 541 1.61 6.39 16.49
N ALA A 542 0.60 5.51 16.56
CA ALA A 542 -0.78 5.95 16.80
C ALA A 542 -0.94 6.68 18.13
N ASN A 543 -0.34 6.19 19.21
CA ASN A 543 -0.36 6.86 20.52
C ASN A 543 0.28 8.26 20.46
N ALA A 544 1.40 8.41 19.75
CA ALA A 544 2.08 9.70 19.58
C ALA A 544 1.26 10.72 18.80
N LEU A 545 0.53 10.26 17.79
CA LEU A 545 -0.38 11.08 17.01
C LEU A 545 -1.62 11.48 17.83
N LEU A 546 -2.28 10.51 18.46
CA LEU A 546 -3.54 10.73 19.18
C LEU A 546 -3.37 11.67 20.38
N ARG A 547 -2.30 11.50 21.18
CA ARG A 547 -2.01 12.41 22.31
C ARG A 547 -1.79 13.86 21.88
N ASN A 548 -1.43 14.08 20.60
CA ASN A 548 -1.24 15.38 19.97
C ASN A 548 -2.44 15.83 19.11
N ASN A 549 -3.64 15.31 19.36
CA ASN A 549 -4.88 15.68 18.65
C ASN A 549 -4.87 15.42 17.13
N ILE A 550 -4.11 14.42 16.67
CA ILE A 550 -4.11 14.02 15.26
C ILE A 550 -5.22 13.02 14.99
N LEU A 551 -6.08 13.30 14.01
CA LEU A 551 -7.06 12.33 13.52
C LEU A 551 -6.34 11.29 12.64
N ILE A 552 -6.55 10.00 12.91
CA ILE A 552 -5.93 8.92 12.14
C ILE A 552 -6.95 8.27 11.21
N LEU A 553 -6.59 8.17 9.93
CA LEU A 553 -7.25 7.29 8.96
C LEU A 553 -6.41 6.02 8.83
N THR A 554 -7.03 4.84 8.81
CA THR A 554 -6.29 3.59 8.69
C THR A 554 -6.93 2.60 7.72
N ASN A 555 -6.10 1.83 7.03
CA ASN A 555 -6.49 0.77 6.13
C ASN A 555 -5.38 -0.27 5.93
N GLY A 556 -5.73 -1.38 5.29
CA GLY A 556 -4.78 -2.45 4.98
C GLY A 556 -4.36 -3.24 6.22
N CYS A 557 -3.18 -3.86 6.20
CA CYS A 557 -2.75 -4.71 7.31
C CYS A 557 -2.47 -3.93 8.61
N ALA A 558 -2.05 -2.67 8.50
CA ALA A 558 -1.80 -1.82 9.66
C ALA A 558 -3.06 -1.49 10.46
N SER A 559 -4.25 -1.63 9.88
CA SER A 559 -5.49 -1.39 10.61
C SER A 559 -5.84 -2.50 11.60
N PHE A 560 -5.33 -3.72 11.41
CA PHE A 560 -5.63 -4.86 12.29
C PHE A 560 -5.21 -4.62 13.74
N PRO A 561 -3.95 -4.25 14.07
CA PRO A 561 -3.61 -3.97 15.47
C PRO A 561 -4.44 -2.82 16.05
N LEU A 562 -4.73 -1.77 15.28
CA LEU A 562 -5.56 -0.66 15.75
C LEU A 562 -6.99 -1.10 16.06
N MET A 563 -7.58 -1.95 15.22
CA MET A 563 -8.90 -2.55 15.48
C MET A 563 -8.85 -3.47 16.71
N LYS A 564 -7.89 -4.39 16.77
CA LYS A 564 -7.75 -5.42 17.82
C LYS A 564 -7.44 -4.83 19.20
N MET A 565 -6.79 -3.68 19.25
CA MET A 565 -6.45 -2.98 20.49
C MET A 565 -7.47 -1.88 20.86
N GLY A 566 -8.58 -1.75 20.12
CA GLY A 566 -9.70 -0.87 20.49
C GLY A 566 -9.59 0.58 20.03
N TYR A 567 -8.58 0.94 19.22
CA TYR A 567 -8.43 2.30 18.70
C TYR A 567 -9.53 2.70 17.70
N CYS A 568 -10.08 1.72 16.99
CA CYS A 568 -11.25 1.89 16.12
C CYS A 568 -12.58 1.73 16.88
N ASN A 569 -12.58 1.78 18.22
CA ASN A 569 -13.77 1.80 19.06
C ASN A 569 -13.95 3.20 19.66
N ILE A 570 -15.17 3.56 20.08
CA ILE A 570 -15.43 4.84 20.79
C ILE A 570 -14.57 4.94 22.05
N SER A 571 -14.36 3.83 22.77
CA SER A 571 -13.46 3.79 23.94
C SER A 571 -12.01 4.16 23.62
N GLY A 572 -11.58 4.04 22.36
CA GLY A 572 -10.26 4.48 21.92
C GLY A 572 -10.03 5.98 22.12
N GLN A 573 -11.09 6.79 22.26
CA GLN A 573 -10.99 8.23 22.54
C GLN A 573 -10.19 8.57 23.79
N ASP A 574 -9.98 7.61 24.71
CA ASP A 574 -9.13 7.81 25.89
C ASP A 574 -7.64 7.97 25.58
N HIS A 575 -7.21 7.59 24.36
CA HIS A 575 -5.86 7.87 23.86
C HIS A 575 -5.72 9.24 23.18
N ALA A 576 -6.84 9.91 22.89
CA ALA A 576 -6.85 11.19 22.18
C ALA A 576 -6.66 12.36 23.15
N GLY A 577 -5.91 13.38 22.71
CA GLY A 577 -5.90 14.66 23.39
C GLY A 577 -7.29 15.33 23.41
N GLU A 578 -7.46 16.30 24.31
CA GLU A 578 -8.76 16.93 24.59
C GLU A 578 -9.43 17.57 23.36
N GLY A 579 -8.65 18.18 22.47
CA GLY A 579 -9.17 18.84 21.26
C GLY A 579 -9.81 17.83 20.30
N LEU A 580 -9.14 16.70 20.07
CA LEU A 580 -9.67 15.65 19.21
C LEU A 580 -10.85 14.96 19.88
N LYS A 581 -10.77 14.69 21.20
CA LYS A 581 -11.87 14.11 21.98
C LYS A 581 -13.14 14.95 21.91
N GLU A 582 -13.03 16.28 22.01
CA GLU A 582 -14.16 17.21 21.86
C GLU A 582 -14.83 17.11 20.48
N PHE A 583 -14.03 16.94 19.41
CA PHE A 583 -14.55 16.85 18.05
C PHE A 583 -15.27 15.53 17.76
N LEU A 584 -14.78 14.41 18.29
CA LEU A 584 -15.15 13.07 17.85
C LEU A 584 -16.60 12.69 18.16
N GLY A 585 -17.19 13.16 19.26
CA GLY A 585 -18.55 12.79 19.64
C GLY A 585 -18.74 11.28 19.73
N ASP A 586 -19.55 10.69 18.83
CA ASP A 586 -19.80 9.24 18.75
C ASP A 586 -18.80 8.48 17.87
N LEU A 587 -17.75 9.13 17.37
CA LEU A 587 -16.77 8.54 16.45
C LEU A 587 -15.52 8.03 17.19
N PRO A 588 -14.90 6.92 16.76
CA PRO A 588 -13.59 6.53 17.26
C PRO A 588 -12.50 7.52 16.82
N PRO A 589 -11.37 7.63 17.54
CA PRO A 589 -10.26 8.51 17.14
C PRO A 589 -9.46 7.99 15.94
N VAL A 590 -9.63 6.71 15.60
CA VAL A 590 -9.03 6.09 14.42
C VAL A 590 -10.16 5.59 13.50
N TRP A 591 -10.18 6.13 12.28
CA TRP A 591 -11.20 5.82 11.29
C TRP A 591 -10.72 4.74 10.33
N HIS A 592 -11.29 3.54 10.43
CA HIS A 592 -11.01 2.46 9.49
C HIS A 592 -11.70 2.73 8.14
N VAL A 593 -10.90 3.14 7.16
CA VAL A 593 -11.39 3.47 5.82
C VAL A 593 -11.42 2.26 4.89
N GLY A 594 -10.69 1.18 5.16
CA GLY A 594 -10.79 -0.06 4.37
C GLY A 594 -9.49 -0.86 4.24
N GLU A 595 -9.20 -1.32 3.03
CA GLU A 595 -8.03 -2.14 2.67
C GLU A 595 -6.96 -1.38 1.88
N CYS A 596 -5.96 -2.07 1.32
CA CYS A 596 -4.84 -1.46 0.61
C CYS A 596 -5.27 -0.50 -0.53
N ILE A 597 -6.29 -0.84 -1.33
CA ILE A 597 -6.80 0.04 -2.39
C ILE A 597 -7.69 1.19 -1.86
N ASP A 598 -8.19 1.07 -0.63
CA ASP A 598 -9.01 2.10 0.02
C ASP A 598 -8.16 3.28 0.53
N ASN A 599 -6.85 3.31 0.26
CA ASN A 599 -6.04 4.53 0.31
C ASN A 599 -6.69 5.68 -0.47
N THR A 600 -7.46 5.36 -1.53
CA THR A 600 -8.29 6.31 -2.26
C THR A 600 -9.32 7.04 -1.40
N ARG A 601 -9.86 6.38 -0.36
CA ARG A 601 -10.81 7.00 0.57
C ARG A 601 -10.12 8.03 1.44
N SER A 602 -8.92 7.72 1.95
CA SER A 602 -8.10 8.70 2.65
C SER A 602 -7.82 9.90 1.75
N SER A 603 -7.32 9.69 0.53
CA SER A 603 -7.10 10.78 -0.43
C SER A 603 -8.36 11.58 -0.76
N GLY A 604 -9.52 10.93 -0.82
CA GLY A 604 -10.82 11.58 -1.02
C GLY A 604 -11.25 12.47 0.15
N ILE A 605 -11.06 12.01 1.40
CA ILE A 605 -11.30 12.82 2.60
C ILE A 605 -10.33 14.01 2.63
N LEU A 606 -9.03 13.76 2.43
CA LEU A 606 -8.00 14.81 2.42
C LEU A 606 -8.27 15.86 1.34
N SER A 607 -8.64 15.44 0.13
CA SER A 607 -8.99 16.34 -0.98
C SER A 607 -10.26 17.13 -0.70
N GLY A 608 -11.26 16.51 -0.07
CA GLY A 608 -12.48 17.19 0.36
C GLY A 608 -12.20 18.31 1.37
N VAL A 609 -11.37 18.04 2.38
CA VAL A 609 -10.96 19.03 3.39
C VAL A 609 -10.09 20.14 2.76
N ALA A 610 -9.13 19.79 1.91
CA ALA A 610 -8.30 20.77 1.20
C ALA A 610 -9.14 21.65 0.27
N GLY A 611 -10.17 21.09 -0.37
CA GLY A 611 -11.13 21.82 -1.20
C GLY A 611 -11.90 22.88 -0.41
N GLU A 612 -12.39 22.56 0.79
CA GLU A 612 -13.03 23.54 1.69
C GLU A 612 -12.06 24.65 2.14
N ALA A 613 -10.77 24.31 2.31
CA ALA A 613 -9.72 25.27 2.63
C ALA A 613 -9.27 26.13 1.44
N GLY A 614 -9.59 25.72 0.19
CA GLY A 614 -9.06 26.34 -1.03
C GLY A 614 -7.53 26.18 -1.16
N LYS A 615 -6.97 25.06 -0.67
CA LYS A 615 -5.54 24.81 -0.57
C LYS A 615 -5.12 23.54 -1.32
N ALA A 616 -3.87 23.48 -1.75
CA ALA A 616 -3.30 22.26 -2.32
C ALA A 616 -2.96 21.25 -1.21
N LEU A 617 -2.94 19.95 -1.54
CA LEU A 617 -2.70 18.89 -0.55
C LEU A 617 -1.35 19.04 0.17
N PHE A 618 -0.30 19.49 -0.53
CA PHE A 618 1.03 19.65 0.04
C PHE A 618 1.12 20.76 1.11
N GLU A 619 0.26 21.79 1.00
CA GLU A 619 0.16 22.88 1.98
C GLU A 619 -0.54 22.43 3.26
N MET A 620 -1.46 21.46 3.15
CA MET A 620 -2.33 21.06 4.25
C MET A 620 -1.58 20.21 5.29
N PRO A 621 -1.97 20.28 6.59
CA PRO A 621 -1.37 19.52 7.71
C PRO A 621 -1.72 18.03 7.66
N PHE A 622 -1.30 17.38 6.57
CA PHE A 622 -1.49 15.98 6.26
C PHE A 622 -0.15 15.26 6.20
N ALA A 623 -0.16 13.99 6.61
CA ALA A 623 0.96 13.08 6.51
C ALA A 623 0.50 11.65 6.18
N PHE A 624 1.41 10.87 5.61
CA PHE A 624 1.25 9.44 5.37
C PHE A 624 2.28 8.69 6.21
N THR A 625 1.88 7.68 6.96
CA THR A 625 2.85 6.83 7.65
C THR A 625 2.56 5.36 7.38
N SER A 626 3.63 4.60 7.17
CA SER A 626 3.60 3.16 7.02
C SER A 626 4.75 2.57 7.84
N PRO A 627 4.59 2.49 9.19
CA PRO A 627 5.68 2.19 10.10
C PRO A 627 6.33 0.83 9.81
N GLU A 628 5.51 -0.17 9.47
CA GLU A 628 5.91 -1.57 9.30
C GLU A 628 5.77 -2.06 7.84
N TRP A 629 5.96 -1.18 6.84
CA TRP A 629 5.95 -1.61 5.42
C TRP A 629 6.94 -2.74 5.13
N SER A 630 6.60 -3.64 4.18
CA SER A 630 7.40 -4.85 3.95
C SER A 630 7.52 -5.32 2.49
N ASN A 631 6.51 -5.10 1.65
CA ASN A 631 6.49 -5.61 0.28
C ASN A 631 6.58 -4.49 -0.78
N GLU A 632 6.72 -4.89 -2.04
CA GLU A 632 6.86 -4.01 -3.21
C GLU A 632 5.70 -3.01 -3.34
N LYS A 633 4.47 -3.42 -3.02
CA LYS A 633 3.27 -2.55 -3.00
C LYS A 633 3.40 -1.42 -1.98
N GLY A 634 4.07 -1.67 -0.85
CA GLY A 634 4.34 -0.67 0.17
C GLY A 634 5.19 0.50 -0.36
N ILE A 635 6.10 0.22 -1.30
CA ILE A 635 6.95 1.24 -1.94
C ILE A 635 6.07 2.23 -2.73
N ASP A 636 5.22 1.70 -3.61
CA ASP A 636 4.37 2.52 -4.44
C ASP A 636 3.24 3.19 -3.66
N ALA A 637 2.72 2.56 -2.61
CA ALA A 637 1.72 3.18 -1.73
C ALA A 637 2.28 4.45 -1.06
N ALA A 638 3.49 4.37 -0.51
CA ALA A 638 4.18 5.53 0.06
C ALA A 638 4.54 6.57 -1.02
N LEU A 639 5.03 6.11 -2.17
CA LEU A 639 5.34 6.98 -3.30
C LEU A 639 4.11 7.71 -3.84
N GLY A 640 2.94 7.07 -3.90
CA GLY A 640 1.69 7.68 -4.34
C GLY A 640 1.30 8.91 -3.51
N PHE A 641 1.45 8.84 -2.19
CA PHE A 641 1.24 9.99 -1.31
C PHE A 641 2.34 11.06 -1.47
N ARG A 642 3.60 10.67 -1.66
CA ARG A 642 4.67 11.62 -1.98
C ARG A 642 4.44 12.34 -3.30
N LEU A 643 3.95 11.66 -4.34
CA LEU A 643 3.57 12.27 -5.62
C LEU A 643 2.41 13.27 -5.47
N MET A 644 1.56 13.09 -4.46
CA MET A 644 0.53 14.06 -4.06
C MET A 644 1.07 15.22 -3.17
N GLY A 645 2.36 15.22 -2.84
CA GLY A 645 3.00 16.24 -2.00
C GLY A 645 2.86 16.01 -0.51
N ILE A 646 2.61 14.76 -0.09
CA ILE A 646 2.48 14.38 1.32
C ILE A 646 3.69 13.56 1.74
N ASN A 647 4.40 13.99 2.80
CA ASN A 647 5.56 13.25 3.34
C ASN A 647 5.16 11.83 3.76
N SER A 648 6.08 10.87 3.55
CA SER A 648 5.94 9.49 4.00
C SER A 648 6.87 9.17 5.16
N TYR A 649 6.36 8.53 6.21
CA TYR A 649 7.09 8.24 7.46
C TYR A 649 7.11 6.74 7.76
N HIS A 650 8.28 6.19 8.11
CA HIS A 650 8.49 4.74 8.28
C HIS A 650 9.40 4.40 9.47
N CYS A 651 9.24 3.21 10.06
CA CYS A 651 10.20 2.66 11.05
C CYS A 651 11.16 1.64 10.44
N VAL A 652 10.99 1.31 9.16
CA VAL A 652 11.84 0.37 8.44
C VAL A 652 12.45 1.09 7.25
N GLU A 653 13.76 1.02 7.10
CA GLU A 653 14.48 1.60 5.97
C GLU A 653 14.41 0.71 4.71
N ALA A 654 14.33 1.37 3.55
CA ALA A 654 14.46 0.74 2.24
C ALA A 654 15.91 0.27 2.00
N GLN A 655 16.10 -0.63 1.04
CA GLN A 655 17.44 -1.15 0.72
C GLN A 655 18.23 -0.14 -0.13
N ILE A 656 18.63 0.99 0.46
CA ILE A 656 19.25 2.13 -0.25
C ILE A 656 20.59 2.60 0.34
N HIS A 657 21.06 2.04 1.47
CA HIS A 657 22.25 2.52 2.22
C HIS A 657 23.49 2.74 1.35
N GLY A 658 23.67 1.96 0.29
CA GLY A 658 24.87 2.03 -0.55
C GLY A 658 24.88 3.15 -1.60
N SER A 659 23.84 3.97 -1.72
CA SER A 659 23.75 5.06 -2.71
C SER A 659 23.45 6.40 -2.06
N LYS A 660 24.47 7.27 -1.97
CA LYS A 660 24.32 8.63 -1.44
C LYS A 660 23.29 9.45 -2.22
N ASN A 661 23.28 9.30 -3.54
CA ASN A 661 22.41 10.06 -4.43
C ASN A 661 20.94 9.61 -4.36
N VAL A 662 20.67 8.30 -4.27
CA VAL A 662 19.29 7.82 -4.11
C VAL A 662 18.76 8.13 -2.71
N ILE A 663 19.61 8.08 -1.68
CA ILE A 663 19.25 8.52 -0.32
C ILE A 663 18.85 10.00 -0.33
N GLU A 664 19.71 10.87 -0.86
CA GLU A 664 19.46 12.32 -0.93
C GLU A 664 18.18 12.61 -1.70
N PHE A 665 18.00 11.98 -2.87
CA PHE A 665 16.82 12.16 -3.70
C PHE A 665 15.53 11.85 -2.93
N LEU A 666 15.46 10.72 -2.23
CA LEU A 666 14.24 10.31 -1.52
C LEU A 666 14.00 11.10 -0.22
N LYS A 667 15.05 11.52 0.48
CA LYS A 667 14.97 12.13 1.83
C LYS A 667 15.01 13.65 1.85
N GLU A 668 15.48 14.31 0.80
CA GLU A 668 15.51 15.78 0.68
C GLU A 668 15.18 16.26 -0.73
N GLY A 669 15.79 15.69 -1.78
CA GLY A 669 15.67 16.19 -3.16
C GLY A 669 14.23 16.25 -3.69
N THR A 670 13.37 15.28 -3.32
CA THR A 670 11.95 15.32 -3.72
C THR A 670 11.16 16.45 -3.09
N LYS A 671 11.68 17.16 -2.08
CA LYS A 671 11.00 18.32 -1.47
C LYS A 671 10.77 19.42 -2.49
N GLU A 672 11.77 19.73 -3.31
CA GLU A 672 11.66 20.77 -4.35
C GLU A 672 10.79 20.30 -5.52
N LEU A 673 10.87 19.01 -5.85
CA LEU A 673 10.16 18.43 -7.01
C LEU A 673 8.67 18.18 -6.74
N LEU A 674 8.36 17.64 -5.56
CA LEU A 674 7.03 17.13 -5.21
C LEU A 674 6.41 17.87 -4.02
N GLY A 675 7.19 18.65 -3.25
CA GLY A 675 6.75 19.18 -1.96
C GLY A 675 6.75 18.14 -0.84
N SER A 676 7.41 16.98 -1.05
CA SER A 676 7.39 15.86 -0.11
C SER A 676 8.71 15.11 -0.02
N VAL A 677 8.94 14.45 1.12
CA VAL A 677 10.12 13.63 1.40
C VAL A 677 9.75 12.32 2.07
N MET A 678 10.69 11.37 2.05
CA MET A 678 10.66 10.16 2.87
C MET A 678 11.43 10.39 4.17
N VAL A 679 10.79 10.09 5.30
CA VAL A 679 11.38 10.13 6.64
C VAL A 679 11.39 8.72 7.20
N VAL A 680 12.52 8.32 7.79
CA VAL A 680 12.67 7.01 8.43
C VAL A 680 13.30 7.23 9.79
N ASP A 681 12.66 6.67 10.82
CA ASP A 681 13.13 6.65 12.20
C ASP A 681 12.68 5.34 12.84
N THR A 682 13.63 4.54 13.30
CA THR A 682 13.35 3.23 13.90
C THR A 682 12.65 3.33 15.25
N ASN A 683 12.68 4.49 15.92
CA ASN A 683 11.91 4.73 17.12
C ASN A 683 10.50 5.22 16.75
N PRO A 684 9.44 4.42 16.99
CA PRO A 684 8.09 4.77 16.57
C PRO A 684 7.51 5.98 17.32
N ASP A 685 7.93 6.23 18.56
CA ASP A 685 7.46 7.39 19.32
C ASP A 685 8.08 8.68 18.78
N SER A 686 9.40 8.67 18.53
CA SER A 686 10.11 9.79 17.90
C SER A 686 9.63 10.04 16.47
N LEU A 687 9.34 8.99 15.69
CA LEU A 687 8.72 9.13 14.38
C LEU A 687 7.35 9.84 14.48
N GLY A 688 6.53 9.46 15.46
CA GLY A 688 5.24 10.11 15.73
C GLY A 688 5.38 11.59 16.06
N GLU A 689 6.34 11.94 16.92
CA GLU A 689 6.64 13.33 17.27
C GLU A 689 7.19 14.12 16.07
N LYS A 690 8.00 13.50 15.22
CA LYS A 690 8.45 14.10 13.96
C LYS A 690 7.30 14.42 13.01
N ILE A 691 6.30 13.52 12.91
CA ILE A 691 5.08 13.78 12.14
C ILE A 691 4.32 14.99 12.70
N VAL A 692 4.17 15.06 14.03
CA VAL A 692 3.51 16.20 14.70
C VAL A 692 4.27 17.50 14.45
N ALA A 693 5.59 17.49 14.55
CA ALA A 693 6.44 18.66 14.27
C ALA A 693 6.27 19.15 12.82
N ASP A 694 6.28 18.24 11.84
CA ASP A 694 6.10 18.61 10.43
C ASP A 694 4.69 19.14 10.15
N ILE A 695 3.68 18.60 10.83
CA ILE A 695 2.30 19.12 10.80
C ILE A 695 2.24 20.54 11.36
N ILE A 696 2.89 20.81 12.49
CA ILE A 696 2.97 22.14 13.08
C ILE A 696 3.62 23.13 12.11
N GLU A 697 4.70 22.77 11.43
CA GLU A 697 5.34 23.63 10.43
C GLU A 697 4.41 23.97 9.26
N LYS A 698 3.63 23.00 8.77
CA LYS A 698 2.60 23.27 7.76
C LYS A 698 1.52 24.23 8.26
N ARG A 699 1.07 24.07 9.51
CA ARG A 699 0.11 24.99 10.14
C ARG A 699 0.66 26.41 10.28
N LYS A 700 1.92 26.56 10.66
CA LYS A 700 2.61 27.87 10.70
C LYS A 700 2.61 28.53 9.32
N ALA A 701 2.93 27.77 8.27
CA ALA A 701 2.93 28.28 6.89
C ALA A 701 1.52 28.71 6.42
N LEU A 702 0.46 28.09 6.95
CA LEU A 702 -0.93 28.47 6.69
C LEU A 702 -1.45 29.62 7.57
N GLY A 703 -0.68 30.05 8.57
CA GLY A 703 -1.13 31.01 9.58
C GLY A 703 -2.23 30.47 10.51
N TRP A 704 -2.27 29.16 10.71
CA TRP A 704 -3.25 28.49 11.59
C TRP A 704 -2.73 28.38 13.02
N ALA A 705 -3.64 28.15 13.99
CA ALA A 705 -3.28 27.98 15.38
C ALA A 705 -2.32 26.79 15.56
N VAL A 706 -1.28 26.95 16.38
CA VAL A 706 -0.32 25.90 16.72
C VAL A 706 -0.24 25.75 18.24
N PRO A 707 -0.01 24.53 18.75
CA PRO A 707 0.22 24.32 20.17
C PRO A 707 1.56 24.95 20.60
N ASP A 708 1.68 25.27 21.88
CA ASP A 708 2.91 25.83 22.46
C ASP A 708 4.03 24.77 22.49
N GLU A 709 3.69 23.52 22.73
CA GLU A 709 4.61 22.39 22.80
C GLU A 709 4.00 21.10 22.22
N ILE A 710 4.87 20.15 21.85
CA ILE A 710 4.45 18.78 21.50
C ILE A 710 4.23 18.03 22.81
N VAL A 711 3.12 17.30 22.89
CA VAL A 711 2.85 16.42 24.03
C VAL A 711 3.71 15.16 23.87
N HIS A 712 4.74 15.07 24.70
CA HIS A 712 5.65 13.92 24.77
C HIS A 712 5.03 12.76 25.54
N LYS A 713 5.54 11.55 25.30
CA LYS A 713 5.17 10.38 26.11
C LYS A 713 5.60 10.60 27.56
N GLU A 714 4.70 10.40 28.52
CA GLU A 714 5.08 10.43 29.94
C GLU A 714 6.12 9.34 30.20
N GLU A 715 7.29 9.73 30.74
CA GLU A 715 8.26 8.75 31.24
C GLU A 715 7.61 8.01 32.42
N GLU A 716 7.45 6.69 32.31
CA GLU A 716 7.14 5.89 33.50
C GLU A 716 8.28 6.13 34.48
N LEU A 717 7.98 6.82 35.59
CA LEU A 717 8.85 6.85 36.77
C LEU A 717 9.00 5.40 37.25
N VAL A 718 10.02 4.71 36.75
CA VAL A 718 10.46 3.45 37.30
C VAL A 718 10.94 3.78 38.71
N LEU A 719 10.10 3.48 39.70
CA LEU A 719 10.51 3.45 41.10
C LEU A 719 11.61 2.38 41.19
N VAL A 720 12.87 2.85 41.23
CA VAL A 720 14.10 2.06 41.40
C VAL A 720 14.09 1.28 42.70
#